data_AF-A0A929GI46-F1
#
_entry.id   AF-A0A929GI46-F1
#
_cell.length_a   1.000
_cell.length_b   1.000
_cell.length_c   1.000
_cell.angle_alpha   90.00
_cell.angle_beta   90.00
_cell.angle_gamma   90.00
#
_symmetry.space_group_name_H-M   'P 1'
#
loop_
_entity.id
_entity.type
_entity.pdbx_description
1 polymer ?
#
loop_
_entity_poly.entity_id
_entity_poly.type
_entity_poly.pdbx_seq_one_letter_code
_entity_poly.pdbx_strand_id
1 'polypeptide(L)'
;RSHKGEKVAAEMLAAMYDASLDAFMPHDWYFNIFNFYYRHNSWEAHNAFTENSGYSFQEHEPYEHPPVRTYDLLDWKDIYSQGFNYVFSREKSMGGVMQSMDGEFDGVVFAEASAVEEEQSITADQDKIMAPPPDSEDTEKPDEFPVRKNLQETAFFFPDLKTNADGDVIISFTMPEALTRWKMMGFAYTQDLSSGIITKELLTQKDLMIIPNQPRFFREGDEFWFSAKVVNMSEKELQGEATLQLFDAISMKPVDALFGNDDITIDFSASEGNSSYVSWKLNIPEGTGPVLYRVIATAGNFSDGEEMVIPVLKNRMLVTESLPLPINGNETKNFVFDKLANSQTEGSTLKNYSYTLEFTSNPAWYAVQALPYLMEYPHECSEQIFNRVYANGLASHIVNQHPKIKTVFESWLSESPEALLSNLEKNQDLKNVLLEETPWVMQAKNESERKKRIALLFDLNNMDNELSTALNKLQKNQLGNGGWPWFAGGQDNRYITQYIISGMGKMSQLGILDNKNPGIVQMTRGGIRYLDNRMFEDFMRIKDKHKDYQAKQYISRTHIQYLYARSFFMEEYNLLAKHKEAFLYFKEQSKKYWTGQNKYIQGMIALSLHRLGESPMPAVIMASVKEHALYDDEMGMYWRQD
;
A
#
# COMPACT_ATOMS: atom_id res chain seq x y z
N ARG A 1 12.76 -34.19 -16.71
CA ARG A 1 13.63 -35.41 -16.71
C ARG A 1 14.99 -35.05 -16.13
N SER A 2 15.67 -35.97 -15.44
CA SER A 2 17.04 -35.72 -14.92
C SER A 2 18.06 -35.58 -16.06
N HIS A 3 19.30 -35.19 -15.72
CA HIS A 3 20.44 -35.22 -16.64
C HIS A 3 20.73 -36.62 -17.23
N LYS A 4 20.16 -37.69 -16.65
CA LYS A 4 20.23 -39.07 -17.14
C LYS A 4 18.98 -39.50 -17.93
N GLY A 5 18.02 -38.59 -18.13
CA GLY A 5 16.76 -38.87 -18.83
C GLY A 5 15.70 -39.57 -17.99
N GLU A 6 15.91 -39.71 -16.67
CA GLU A 6 14.99 -40.37 -15.74
C GLU A 6 13.80 -39.46 -15.39
N LYS A 7 12.68 -40.08 -15.01
CA LYS A 7 11.50 -39.37 -14.49
C LYS A 7 11.81 -38.93 -13.05
N VAL A 8 11.65 -37.65 -12.75
CA VAL A 8 11.97 -37.08 -11.44
C VAL A 8 10.82 -36.17 -11.02
N ALA A 9 10.48 -36.22 -9.73
CA ALA A 9 9.55 -35.29 -9.13
C ALA A 9 10.16 -33.89 -9.12
N ALA A 10 9.54 -32.96 -9.84
CA ALA A 10 9.96 -31.56 -9.92
C ALA A 10 8.78 -30.65 -9.60
N GLU A 11 9.10 -29.49 -9.02
CA GLU A 11 8.20 -28.36 -8.91
C GLU A 11 8.50 -27.38 -10.04
N MET A 12 7.46 -26.76 -10.59
CA MET A 12 7.53 -25.86 -11.71
C MET A 12 6.66 -24.64 -11.49
N LEU A 13 7.27 -23.48 -11.65
CA LEU A 13 6.62 -22.20 -11.85
C LEU A 13 6.39 -22.00 -13.36
N ALA A 14 5.20 -21.54 -13.76
CA ALA A 14 4.89 -21.21 -15.15
C ALA A 14 4.08 -19.92 -15.25
N ALA A 15 4.39 -19.10 -16.25
CA ALA A 15 3.69 -17.85 -16.52
C ALA A 15 3.57 -17.63 -18.03
N MET A 16 2.52 -16.93 -18.46
CA MET A 16 2.36 -16.51 -19.84
C MET A 16 1.71 -15.14 -19.91
N TYR A 17 2.35 -14.21 -20.61
CA TYR A 17 1.92 -12.81 -20.69
C TYR A 17 2.15 -12.24 -22.10
N ASP A 18 1.55 -11.08 -22.38
CA ASP A 18 1.70 -10.35 -23.63
C ASP A 18 3.16 -9.87 -23.79
N ALA A 19 3.83 -10.36 -24.83
CA ALA A 19 5.23 -10.07 -25.11
C ALA A 19 5.50 -8.59 -25.43
N SER A 20 4.48 -7.79 -25.75
CA SER A 20 4.63 -6.34 -25.92
C SER A 20 5.04 -5.63 -24.64
N LEU A 21 4.76 -6.22 -23.46
CA LEU A 21 5.20 -5.68 -22.18
C LEU A 21 6.73 -5.63 -22.03
N ASP A 22 7.45 -6.51 -22.73
CA ASP A 22 8.93 -6.51 -22.74
C ASP A 22 9.50 -5.23 -23.38
N ALA A 23 8.70 -4.46 -24.13
CA ALA A 23 9.12 -3.17 -24.67
C ALA A 23 9.28 -2.10 -23.57
N PHE A 24 8.55 -2.23 -22.45
CA PHE A 24 8.69 -1.34 -21.30
C PHE A 24 9.79 -1.83 -20.35
N MET A 25 9.79 -3.13 -20.05
CA MET A 25 10.78 -3.77 -19.19
C MET A 25 10.93 -5.23 -19.61
N PRO A 26 12.07 -5.63 -20.21
CA PRO A 26 12.31 -7.02 -20.55
C PRO A 26 12.20 -7.92 -19.31
N HIS A 27 11.33 -8.93 -19.36
CA HIS A 27 11.15 -9.86 -18.26
C HIS A 27 11.67 -11.25 -18.64
N ASP A 28 12.70 -11.71 -17.93
CA ASP A 28 13.25 -13.06 -18.08
C ASP A 28 13.56 -13.63 -16.69
N TRP A 29 13.37 -14.94 -16.52
CA TRP A 29 13.77 -15.63 -15.31
C TRP A 29 15.22 -16.03 -15.40
N TYR A 30 15.98 -15.71 -14.35
CA TYR A 30 17.34 -16.14 -14.18
C TYR A 30 17.48 -16.84 -12.84
N PHE A 31 18.08 -18.02 -12.85
CA PHE A 31 18.35 -18.78 -11.64
C PHE A 31 19.78 -19.26 -11.64
N ASN A 32 20.53 -18.85 -10.63
CA ASN A 32 21.90 -19.31 -10.40
C ASN A 32 22.12 -19.57 -8.91
N ILE A 33 22.40 -20.83 -8.59
CA ILE A 33 22.67 -21.31 -7.24
C ILE A 33 24.13 -21.03 -6.85
N PHE A 34 25.01 -20.91 -7.84
CA PHE A 34 26.43 -20.63 -7.68
C PHE A 34 26.66 -19.11 -7.77
N ASN A 35 26.31 -18.40 -6.71
CA ASN A 35 26.71 -17.01 -6.55
C ASN A 35 28.21 -16.95 -6.27
N PHE A 36 29.00 -16.56 -7.27
CA PHE A 36 30.39 -16.19 -7.05
C PHE A 36 30.44 -14.76 -6.54
N TYR A 37 30.59 -14.60 -5.22
CA TYR A 37 30.83 -13.30 -4.59
C TYR A 37 32.27 -12.84 -4.85
N TYR A 38 32.58 -12.44 -6.09
CA TYR A 38 33.82 -11.70 -6.35
C TYR A 38 33.67 -10.27 -5.85
N ARG A 39 34.65 -9.80 -5.07
CA ARG A 39 34.76 -8.39 -4.75
C ARG A 39 35.24 -7.67 -6.01
N HIS A 40 34.33 -7.06 -6.76
CA HIS A 40 34.69 -6.18 -7.86
C HIS A 40 34.86 -4.76 -7.33
N ASN A 41 35.87 -4.07 -7.83
CA ASN A 41 35.95 -2.62 -7.77
C ASN A 41 35.51 -2.12 -9.14
N SER A 42 34.43 -1.35 -9.18
CA SER A 42 34.01 -0.61 -10.38
C SER A 42 34.27 0.87 -10.17
N TRP A 43 34.58 1.56 -11.26
CA TRP A 43 34.50 3.01 -11.31
C TRP A 43 33.70 3.39 -12.56
N GLU A 44 32.86 4.40 -12.41
CA GLU A 44 32.12 5.04 -13.49
C GLU A 44 32.42 6.54 -13.39
N ALA A 45 32.87 7.12 -14.50
CA ALA A 45 33.00 8.57 -14.61
C ALA A 45 31.86 9.11 -15.47
N HIS A 46 30.85 9.68 -14.82
CA HIS A 46 29.69 10.32 -15.45
C HIS A 46 29.96 11.74 -15.95
N ASN A 47 31.23 12.12 -16.14
CA ASN A 47 31.62 13.50 -16.44
C ASN A 47 32.26 13.63 -17.83
N ALA A 48 31.45 13.44 -18.89
CA ALA A 48 31.49 14.05 -20.23
C ALA A 48 30.71 13.17 -21.24
N PHE A 49 30.56 13.62 -22.49
CA PHE A 49 29.85 12.99 -23.63
C PHE A 49 30.27 11.55 -24.01
N THR A 50 31.01 10.84 -23.15
CA THR A 50 31.41 9.44 -23.28
C THR A 50 31.32 8.77 -21.92
N GLU A 51 30.58 7.68 -21.84
CA GLU A 51 30.55 6.80 -20.69
C GLU A 51 31.80 5.90 -20.71
N ASN A 52 32.69 6.10 -19.74
CA ASN A 52 33.83 5.20 -19.52
C ASN A 52 33.61 4.46 -18.21
N SER A 53 33.50 3.13 -18.30
CA SER A 53 33.40 2.23 -17.17
C SER A 53 34.50 1.18 -17.23
N GLY A 54 34.93 0.71 -16.05
CA GLY A 54 35.93 -0.34 -15.93
C GLY A 54 35.58 -1.30 -14.80
N TYR A 55 35.66 -2.61 -15.09
CA TYR A 55 35.49 -3.68 -14.12
C TYR A 55 36.83 -4.35 -13.87
N SER A 56 37.28 -4.37 -12.60
CA SER A 56 38.43 -5.18 -12.18
C SER A 56 37.95 -6.35 -11.33
N PHE A 57 38.28 -7.56 -11.77
CA PHE A 57 38.14 -8.78 -10.98
C PHE A 57 39.39 -8.95 -10.11
N GLN A 58 39.27 -8.93 -8.79
CA GLN A 58 40.39 -9.27 -7.92
C GLN A 58 40.52 -10.80 -7.83
N GLU A 59 41.56 -11.37 -8.44
CA GLU A 59 42.11 -12.63 -7.94
C GLU A 59 42.64 -12.39 -6.52
N HIS A 60 42.41 -13.35 -5.63
CA HIS A 60 42.71 -13.23 -4.20
C HIS A 60 44.23 -13.31 -3.96
N GLU A 61 44.95 -12.24 -4.29
CA GLU A 61 46.34 -12.03 -3.87
C GLU A 61 46.34 -11.34 -2.50
N PRO A 62 47.12 -11.81 -1.51
CA PRO A 62 47.22 -11.17 -0.21
C PRO A 62 47.84 -9.77 -0.38
N TYR A 63 46.99 -8.75 -0.26
CA TYR A 63 47.34 -7.35 -0.44
C TYR A 63 48.40 -6.89 0.59
N GLU A 64 49.66 -6.75 0.16
CA GLU A 64 50.66 -5.98 0.90
C GLU A 64 50.41 -4.49 0.69
N HIS A 65 50.23 -3.73 1.77
CA HIS A 65 50.04 -2.28 1.69
C HIS A 65 51.32 -1.59 1.20
N PRO A 66 51.35 -0.95 0.01
CA PRO A 66 52.48 -0.12 -0.36
C PRO A 66 52.50 1.14 0.52
N PRO A 67 53.69 1.64 0.90
CA PRO A 67 53.80 2.83 1.75
C PRO A 67 53.23 4.06 1.03
N VAL A 68 52.37 4.79 1.75
CA VAL A 68 51.72 6.01 1.26
C VAL A 68 52.79 7.06 0.99
N ARG A 69 53.00 7.41 -0.28
CA ARG A 69 53.75 8.62 -0.67
C ARG A 69 52.76 9.76 -0.91
N THR A 70 52.79 10.77 -0.06
CA THR A 70 52.08 12.03 -0.27
C THR A 70 53.01 13.01 -0.98
N TYR A 71 52.54 13.62 -2.06
CA TYR A 71 53.20 14.77 -2.69
C TYR A 71 52.68 16.07 -2.09
N ASP A 72 53.48 17.13 -2.13
CA ASP A 72 53.10 18.46 -1.66
C ASP A 72 51.89 18.96 -2.46
N LEU A 73 50.78 19.22 -1.75
CA LEU A 73 49.59 19.83 -2.32
C LEU A 73 49.74 21.36 -2.35
N LEU A 74 49.38 21.98 -3.48
CA LEU A 74 49.23 23.43 -3.55
C LEU A 74 48.10 23.88 -2.59
N ASP A 75 48.43 24.81 -1.70
CA ASP A 75 47.52 25.34 -0.69
C ASP A 75 46.48 26.28 -1.34
N TRP A 76 45.28 25.76 -1.65
CA TRP A 76 44.16 26.51 -2.21
C TRP A 76 43.07 26.81 -1.18
N LYS A 77 43.46 27.19 0.03
CA LYS A 77 42.58 27.37 1.20
C LYS A 77 41.40 28.34 1.05
N ASP A 78 41.33 29.16 0.01
CA ASP A 78 40.37 30.28 -0.02
C ASP A 78 39.32 30.26 -1.15
N ILE A 79 39.23 29.24 -2.01
CA ILE A 79 38.33 29.33 -3.21
C ILE A 79 37.18 28.31 -3.23
N TYR A 80 37.20 27.21 -2.46
CA TYR A 80 36.06 26.27 -2.39
C TYR A 80 35.82 25.73 -0.97
N SER A 81 35.30 26.58 -0.07
CA SER A 81 34.89 26.14 1.27
C SER A 81 33.45 25.61 1.35
N GLN A 82 32.77 25.39 0.23
CA GLN A 82 31.46 24.73 0.21
C GLN A 82 31.36 23.72 -0.95
N GLY A 83 31.50 22.43 -0.62
CA GLY A 83 31.17 21.35 -1.53
C GLY A 83 32.11 20.13 -1.45
N PHE A 84 31.52 18.99 -1.07
CA PHE A 84 31.92 17.62 -1.46
C PHE A 84 33.17 17.01 -0.80
N ASN A 85 33.00 16.51 0.42
CA ASN A 85 33.76 15.36 0.90
C ASN A 85 32.88 14.10 0.87
N TYR A 86 32.88 13.42 -0.28
CA TYR A 86 32.47 12.02 -0.38
C TYR A 86 33.65 11.14 0.05
N VAL A 87 33.63 10.66 1.29
CA VAL A 87 34.50 9.58 1.74
C VAL A 87 33.67 8.31 1.83
N PHE A 88 33.82 7.45 0.83
CA PHE A 88 33.27 6.09 0.82
C PHE A 88 33.98 5.22 1.87
N SER A 89 33.40 5.10 3.07
CA SER A 89 33.64 3.96 3.96
C SER A 89 32.46 3.01 3.87
N ARG A 90 32.63 1.91 3.14
CA ARG A 90 31.60 0.89 2.91
C ARG A 90 31.51 -0.04 4.14
N GLU A 91 31.06 0.49 5.27
CA GLU A 91 30.31 -0.29 6.26
C GLU A 91 28.84 -0.18 5.84
N LYS A 92 28.16 -1.32 5.67
CA LYS A 92 26.71 -1.36 5.48
C LYS A 92 26.04 -0.76 6.71
N SER A 93 25.86 0.56 6.71
CA SER A 93 24.94 1.26 7.58
C SER A 93 23.62 1.40 6.83
N MET A 94 22.59 0.71 7.32
CA MET A 94 21.21 1.17 7.24
C MET A 94 21.05 2.44 8.12
N GLY A 95 21.90 3.45 7.86
CA GLY A 95 21.97 4.72 8.59
C GLY A 95 21.60 5.92 7.72
N GLY A 96 21.34 5.71 6.43
CA GLY A 96 21.07 6.78 5.45
C GLY A 96 19.70 7.46 5.54
N VAL A 97 18.80 7.01 6.42
CA VAL A 97 17.50 7.68 6.64
C VAL A 97 17.53 8.61 7.87
N MET A 98 18.63 8.66 8.63
CA MET A 98 18.69 9.47 9.85
C MET A 98 19.05 10.94 9.60
N GLN A 99 19.48 11.32 8.38
CA GLN A 99 19.94 12.69 8.08
C GLN A 99 18.93 13.56 7.31
N SER A 100 17.66 13.13 7.22
CA SER A 100 16.54 13.95 6.74
C SER A 100 15.39 14.11 7.74
N MET A 101 15.57 13.71 9.01
CA MET A 101 14.56 13.91 10.07
C MET A 101 14.68 15.27 10.80
N ASP A 102 15.21 16.30 10.12
CA ASP A 102 14.90 17.70 10.41
C ASP A 102 13.65 18.17 9.61
N GLY A 103 13.01 17.27 8.85
CA GLY A 103 11.72 17.50 8.21
C GLY A 103 10.56 17.29 9.19
N GLU A 104 9.74 18.33 9.29
CA GLU A 104 8.42 18.42 9.91
C GLU A 104 7.60 17.13 9.73
N PHE A 105 7.15 16.55 10.84
CA PHE A 105 5.99 15.67 10.82
C PHE A 105 4.77 16.58 10.85
N ASP A 106 4.40 17.09 9.67
CA ASP A 106 3.03 17.45 9.39
C ASP A 106 2.20 16.16 9.27
N GLY A 107 0.91 16.22 9.55
CA GLY A 107 0.02 15.06 9.46
C GLY A 107 0.15 14.38 8.10
N VAL A 108 0.87 13.25 8.04
CA VAL A 108 1.08 12.52 6.79
C VAL A 108 -0.25 11.87 6.41
N VAL A 109 -1.00 12.56 5.56
CA VAL A 109 -1.90 11.92 4.60
C VAL A 109 -0.97 11.14 3.68
N PHE A 110 -0.82 9.84 3.93
CA PHE A 110 -0.15 8.95 3.01
C PHE A 110 -1.01 8.86 1.75
N ALA A 111 -0.57 9.52 0.68
CA ALA A 111 -1.04 9.21 -0.66
C ALA A 111 -0.70 7.74 -0.95
N GLU A 112 -1.73 6.96 -1.26
CA GLU A 112 -1.62 5.55 -1.59
C GLU A 112 -0.79 5.36 -2.87
N ALA A 113 0.19 4.46 -2.78
CA ALA A 113 0.77 3.80 -3.94
C ALA A 113 1.14 2.36 -3.57
N SER A 114 0.67 1.45 -4.42
CA SER A 114 1.11 0.06 -4.61
C SER A 114 0.44 -1.01 -3.73
N ALA A 115 -0.42 -1.79 -4.41
CA ALA A 115 -0.95 -3.06 -3.98
C ALA A 115 0.11 -4.16 -4.00
N VAL A 116 0.07 -5.02 -2.99
CA VAL A 116 0.63 -6.38 -3.00
C VAL A 116 -0.59 -7.31 -3.02
N GLU A 117 -0.66 -8.17 -4.03
CA GLU A 117 -1.70 -9.20 -4.14
C GLU A 117 -1.50 -10.26 -3.06
N GLU A 118 -2.50 -10.45 -2.19
CA GLU A 118 -2.63 -11.65 -1.36
C GLU A 118 -3.49 -12.67 -2.10
N GLU A 119 -2.87 -13.76 -2.57
CA GLU A 119 -3.55 -14.94 -3.09
C GLU A 119 -4.33 -15.63 -1.96
N GLN A 120 -5.66 -15.54 -2.00
CA GLN A 120 -6.51 -16.47 -1.25
C GLN A 120 -6.65 -17.78 -2.03
N SER A 121 -6.07 -18.84 -1.47
CA SER A 121 -6.26 -20.22 -1.92
C SER A 121 -7.73 -20.65 -1.76
N ILE A 122 -8.50 -20.62 -2.85
CA ILE A 122 -9.80 -21.28 -2.91
C ILE A 122 -9.55 -22.75 -3.22
N THR A 123 -9.72 -23.62 -2.22
CA THR A 123 -9.77 -25.06 -2.42
C THR A 123 -11.00 -25.39 -3.27
N ALA A 124 -10.78 -25.82 -4.51
CA ALA A 124 -11.82 -26.32 -5.40
C ALA A 124 -12.33 -27.68 -4.90
N ASP A 125 -13.54 -27.68 -4.34
CA ASP A 125 -14.29 -28.91 -4.08
C ASP A 125 -14.90 -29.40 -5.39
N GLN A 126 -14.62 -30.67 -5.71
CA GLN A 126 -15.15 -31.38 -6.87
C GLN A 126 -16.65 -31.65 -6.65
N ASP A 127 -17.54 -31.14 -7.51
CA ASP A 127 -18.50 -32.02 -8.20
C ASP A 127 -19.47 -31.34 -9.19
N LYS A 128 -19.73 -32.11 -10.26
CA LYS A 128 -20.88 -32.13 -11.20
C LYS A 128 -20.97 -31.07 -12.30
N ILE A 129 -20.33 -31.45 -13.41
CA ILE A 129 -20.69 -31.07 -14.79
C ILE A 129 -22.17 -31.43 -15.03
N MET A 130 -23.05 -30.42 -15.13
CA MET A 130 -24.38 -30.56 -15.73
C MET A 130 -24.25 -30.41 -17.24
N ALA A 131 -24.61 -31.46 -17.98
CA ALA A 131 -24.71 -31.41 -19.43
C ALA A 131 -25.80 -30.41 -19.86
N PRO A 132 -25.61 -29.66 -20.96
CA PRO A 132 -26.63 -28.76 -21.48
C PRO A 132 -27.86 -29.55 -21.99
N PRO A 133 -29.09 -28.98 -21.90
CA PRO A 133 -30.28 -29.60 -22.47
C PRO A 133 -30.26 -29.52 -24.02
N PRO A 134 -31.00 -30.40 -24.72
CA PRO A 134 -30.99 -30.45 -26.18
C PRO A 134 -31.79 -29.30 -26.80
N ASP A 135 -31.36 -28.93 -28.01
CA ASP A 135 -31.87 -27.87 -28.87
C ASP A 135 -33.40 -27.83 -29.01
N SER A 136 -33.94 -26.61 -29.03
CA SER A 136 -35.24 -26.28 -29.59
C SER A 136 -35.09 -25.20 -30.65
N GLU A 137 -35.65 -25.49 -31.82
CA GLU A 137 -35.54 -24.84 -33.13
C GLU A 137 -35.83 -23.32 -33.17
N ASP A 138 -34.97 -22.66 -33.96
CA ASP A 138 -35.18 -21.52 -34.89
C ASP A 138 -36.11 -20.35 -34.51
N THR A 139 -35.45 -19.23 -34.20
CA THR A 139 -35.77 -17.94 -34.86
C THR A 139 -34.47 -17.27 -35.27
N GLU A 140 -34.21 -17.19 -36.58
CA GLU A 140 -33.06 -16.52 -37.18
C GLU A 140 -32.97 -15.06 -36.71
N LYS A 141 -31.96 -14.76 -35.89
CA LYS A 141 -31.38 -13.43 -35.72
C LYS A 141 -30.20 -13.31 -36.69
N PRO A 142 -29.87 -12.09 -37.18
CA PRO A 142 -28.68 -11.92 -38.01
C PRO A 142 -27.45 -12.32 -37.21
N ASP A 143 -26.54 -13.10 -37.83
CA ASP A 143 -25.33 -13.67 -37.22
C ASP A 143 -24.64 -12.70 -36.25
N GLU A 144 -24.78 -12.96 -34.96
CA GLU A 144 -24.14 -12.20 -33.89
C GLU A 144 -22.69 -12.70 -33.79
N PHE A 145 -21.78 -12.07 -34.54
CA PHE A 145 -20.37 -12.44 -34.50
C PHE A 145 -19.77 -12.16 -33.10
N PRO A 146 -18.96 -13.08 -32.54
CA PRO A 146 -18.41 -12.92 -31.20
C PRO A 146 -17.41 -11.76 -31.13
N VAL A 147 -17.63 -10.86 -30.18
CA VAL A 147 -16.77 -9.70 -29.86
C VAL A 147 -15.81 -10.07 -28.73
N ARG A 148 -14.54 -9.69 -28.86
CA ARG A 148 -13.47 -9.96 -27.89
C ARG A 148 -13.67 -9.10 -26.62
N LYS A 149 -13.67 -9.74 -25.45
CA LYS A 149 -13.92 -9.15 -24.12
C LYS A 149 -12.80 -9.45 -23.13
N ASN A 150 -12.18 -10.63 -23.21
CA ASN A 150 -11.11 -11.02 -22.29
C ASN A 150 -9.75 -10.56 -22.83
N LEU A 151 -9.35 -9.34 -22.50
CA LEU A 151 -8.13 -8.69 -23.03
C LEU A 151 -6.99 -8.63 -22.01
N GLN A 152 -6.98 -9.50 -20.99
CA GLN A 152 -5.95 -9.52 -19.95
C GLN A 152 -4.54 -9.70 -20.54
N GLU A 153 -3.57 -8.89 -20.11
CA GLU A 153 -2.19 -9.02 -20.60
C GLU A 153 -1.44 -10.21 -19.98
N THR A 154 -1.99 -10.83 -18.92
CA THR A 154 -1.47 -12.06 -18.32
C THR A 154 -2.48 -13.19 -18.57
N ALA A 155 -2.06 -14.23 -19.29
CA ALA A 155 -2.89 -15.41 -19.55
C ALA A 155 -2.97 -16.33 -18.33
N PHE A 156 -1.83 -16.54 -17.64
CA PHE A 156 -1.79 -17.26 -16.37
C PHE A 156 -0.48 -17.02 -15.61
N PHE A 157 -0.52 -17.26 -14.30
CA PHE A 157 0.64 -17.44 -13.43
C PHE A 157 0.36 -18.60 -12.48
N PHE A 158 1.18 -19.65 -12.53
CA PHE A 158 1.03 -20.85 -11.71
C PHE A 158 2.32 -21.12 -10.93
N PRO A 159 2.35 -20.87 -9.61
CA PRO A 159 3.58 -20.92 -8.83
C PRO A 159 4.04 -22.31 -8.39
N ASP A 160 3.16 -23.32 -8.38
CA ASP A 160 3.41 -24.58 -7.66
C ASP A 160 3.06 -25.86 -8.45
N LEU A 161 3.22 -25.84 -9.78
CA LEU A 161 2.93 -27.01 -10.62
C LEU A 161 3.86 -28.18 -10.28
N LYS A 162 3.31 -29.40 -10.29
CA LYS A 162 4.06 -30.63 -9.98
C LYS A 162 4.02 -31.60 -11.14
N THR A 163 5.14 -32.28 -11.36
CA THR A 163 5.21 -33.37 -12.34
C THR A 163 4.30 -34.53 -11.92
N ASN A 164 3.59 -35.11 -12.89
CA ASN A 164 2.83 -36.34 -12.71
C ASN A 164 3.75 -37.58 -12.63
N ALA A 165 3.17 -38.78 -12.54
CA ALA A 165 3.91 -40.04 -12.48
C ALA A 165 4.81 -40.30 -13.71
N ASP A 166 4.52 -39.66 -14.85
CA ASP A 166 5.31 -39.74 -16.06
C ASP A 166 6.43 -38.70 -16.15
N GLY A 167 6.50 -37.78 -15.19
CA GLY A 167 7.48 -36.69 -15.16
C GLY A 167 7.05 -35.48 -15.99
N ASP A 168 5.78 -35.40 -16.38
CA ASP A 168 5.22 -34.33 -17.21
C ASP A 168 4.41 -33.34 -16.36
N VAL A 169 4.37 -32.08 -16.80
CA VAL A 169 3.50 -31.04 -16.24
C VAL A 169 2.47 -30.68 -17.31
N ILE A 170 1.18 -30.76 -16.96
CA ILE A 170 0.08 -30.42 -17.86
C ILE A 170 -0.48 -29.08 -17.40
N ILE A 171 -0.42 -28.08 -18.27
CA ILE A 171 -0.98 -26.76 -18.03
C ILE A 171 -2.24 -26.64 -18.88
N SER A 172 -3.38 -26.45 -18.22
CA SER A 172 -4.68 -26.22 -18.87
C SER A 172 -5.18 -24.85 -18.48
N PHE A 173 -5.44 -24.01 -19.48
CA PHE A 173 -5.92 -22.64 -19.28
C PHE A 173 -6.75 -22.22 -20.49
N THR A 174 -7.56 -21.18 -20.31
CA THR A 174 -8.29 -20.53 -21.39
C THR A 174 -7.47 -19.35 -21.88
N MET A 175 -7.19 -19.29 -23.18
CA MET A 175 -6.43 -18.18 -23.76
C MET A 175 -7.24 -16.88 -23.66
N PRO A 176 -6.63 -15.76 -23.24
CA PRO A 176 -7.24 -14.45 -23.43
C PRO A 176 -7.49 -14.19 -24.92
N GLU A 177 -8.50 -13.39 -25.20
CA GLU A 177 -8.93 -13.06 -26.55
C GLU A 177 -8.08 -11.95 -27.18
N ALA A 178 -7.01 -11.49 -26.52
CA ALA A 178 -6.06 -10.55 -27.11
C ALA A 178 -5.35 -11.18 -28.31
N LEU A 179 -5.30 -10.44 -29.43
CA LEU A 179 -4.64 -10.85 -30.67
C LEU A 179 -3.20 -10.30 -30.67
N THR A 180 -2.31 -11.05 -30.04
CA THR A 180 -0.96 -10.59 -29.68
C THR A 180 0.06 -11.72 -29.79
N ARG A 181 1.32 -11.39 -29.55
CA ARG A 181 2.36 -12.38 -29.27
C ARG A 181 2.43 -12.58 -27.77
N TRP A 182 2.30 -13.82 -27.34
CA TRP A 182 2.45 -14.23 -25.97
C TRP A 182 3.84 -14.81 -25.72
N LYS A 183 4.42 -14.51 -24.56
CA LYS A 183 5.65 -15.11 -24.05
C LYS A 183 5.33 -16.00 -22.87
N MET A 184 5.51 -17.31 -23.04
CA MET A 184 5.40 -18.31 -21.98
C MET A 184 6.77 -18.57 -21.39
N MET A 185 6.83 -18.56 -20.07
CA MET A 185 8.03 -18.81 -19.27
C MET A 185 7.76 -19.94 -18.29
N GLY A 186 8.75 -20.82 -18.13
CA GLY A 186 8.71 -21.95 -17.23
C GLY A 186 10.02 -22.07 -16.46
N PHE A 187 9.95 -22.27 -15.15
CA PHE A 187 11.10 -22.55 -14.29
C PHE A 187 10.80 -23.80 -13.46
N ALA A 188 11.59 -24.84 -13.64
CA ALA A 188 11.45 -26.09 -12.91
C ALA A 188 12.70 -26.40 -12.08
N TYR A 189 12.50 -26.95 -10.88
CA TYR A 189 13.58 -27.42 -10.01
C TYR A 189 13.18 -28.72 -9.28
N THR A 190 14.19 -29.42 -8.79
CA THR A 190 14.05 -30.70 -8.08
C THR A 190 14.70 -30.61 -6.70
N GLN A 191 14.44 -31.61 -5.83
CA GLN A 191 14.98 -31.63 -4.46
C GLN A 191 16.52 -31.62 -4.40
N ASP A 192 17.19 -32.17 -5.41
CA ASP A 192 18.66 -32.15 -5.52
C ASP A 192 19.20 -30.86 -6.14
N LEU A 193 18.33 -29.85 -6.33
CA LEU A 193 18.62 -28.55 -6.92
C LEU A 193 19.01 -28.59 -8.40
N SER A 194 18.73 -29.68 -9.12
CA SER A 194 18.73 -29.62 -10.59
C SER A 194 17.60 -28.70 -11.05
N SER A 195 17.91 -27.73 -11.91
CA SER A 195 16.95 -26.73 -12.40
C SER A 195 16.98 -26.56 -13.93
N GLY A 196 15.88 -26.05 -14.49
CA GLY A 196 15.79 -25.69 -15.90
C GLY A 196 14.82 -24.53 -16.14
N ILE A 197 15.12 -23.71 -17.14
CA ILE A 197 14.27 -22.61 -17.58
C ILE A 197 13.89 -22.83 -19.03
N ILE A 198 12.65 -22.52 -19.39
CA ILE A 198 12.14 -22.58 -20.76
C ILE A 198 11.39 -21.29 -21.07
N THR A 199 11.61 -20.79 -22.28
CA THR A 199 10.84 -19.67 -22.84
C THR A 199 10.30 -20.09 -24.20
N LYS A 200 9.03 -19.80 -24.45
CA LYS A 200 8.32 -20.08 -25.70
C LYS A 200 7.44 -18.90 -26.09
N GLU A 201 7.20 -18.76 -27.37
CA GLU A 201 6.29 -17.74 -27.90
C GLU A 201 5.10 -18.41 -28.60
N LEU A 202 3.95 -17.75 -28.52
CA LEU A 202 2.71 -18.14 -29.22
C LEU A 202 2.10 -16.88 -29.85
N LEU A 203 1.52 -17.00 -31.04
CA LEU A 203 0.84 -15.91 -31.72
C LEU A 203 -0.66 -16.19 -31.81
N THR A 204 -1.49 -15.24 -31.39
CA THR A 204 -2.94 -15.23 -31.63
C THR A 204 -3.27 -14.16 -32.69
N GLN A 205 -3.87 -14.57 -33.81
CA GLN A 205 -4.19 -13.67 -34.93
C GLN A 205 -5.44 -14.14 -35.69
N LYS A 206 -6.12 -13.20 -36.36
CA LYS A 206 -7.22 -13.45 -37.30
C LYS A 206 -6.88 -12.82 -38.66
N ASP A 207 -7.58 -13.26 -39.71
CA ASP A 207 -7.39 -12.73 -41.07
C ASP A 207 -7.76 -11.24 -41.17
N LEU A 208 -8.79 -10.82 -40.44
CA LEU A 208 -9.14 -9.42 -40.20
C LEU A 208 -9.09 -9.17 -38.69
N MET A 209 -8.41 -8.12 -38.27
CA MET A 209 -8.33 -7.71 -36.87
C MET A 209 -8.61 -6.23 -36.74
N ILE A 210 -9.38 -5.83 -35.73
CA ILE A 210 -9.51 -4.43 -35.34
C ILE A 210 -8.86 -4.22 -33.99
N ILE A 211 -7.89 -3.31 -33.93
CA ILE A 211 -7.13 -3.00 -32.72
C ILE A 211 -7.40 -1.53 -32.37
N PRO A 212 -8.30 -1.26 -31.41
CA PRO A 212 -8.54 0.10 -30.96
C PRO A 212 -7.29 0.66 -30.26
N ASN A 213 -7.11 1.97 -30.36
CA ASN A 213 -6.07 2.73 -29.66
C ASN A 213 -6.76 3.62 -28.62
N GLN A 214 -7.47 2.98 -27.70
CA GLN A 214 -8.20 3.66 -26.63
C GLN A 214 -7.25 4.31 -25.61
N PRO A 215 -7.62 5.47 -25.03
CA PRO A 215 -6.95 5.97 -23.84
C PRO A 215 -7.31 5.10 -22.62
N ARG A 216 -6.49 5.21 -21.57
CA ARG A 216 -6.77 4.55 -20.27
C ARG A 216 -8.02 5.10 -19.58
N PHE A 217 -8.35 6.36 -19.84
CA PHE A 217 -9.55 7.03 -19.31
C PHE A 217 -9.96 8.17 -20.23
N PHE A 218 -11.23 8.57 -20.14
CA PHE A 218 -11.73 9.83 -20.67
C PHE A 218 -11.75 10.89 -19.58
N ARG A 219 -11.75 12.17 -19.97
CA ARG A 219 -11.92 13.29 -19.04
C ARG A 219 -13.09 14.17 -19.47
N GLU A 220 -13.98 14.49 -18.52
CA GLU A 220 -15.18 15.30 -18.77
C GLU A 220 -14.83 16.62 -19.48
N GLY A 221 -15.50 16.91 -20.59
CA GLY A 221 -15.31 18.12 -21.38
C GLY A 221 -14.23 18.05 -22.46
N ASP A 222 -13.47 16.96 -22.54
CA ASP A 222 -12.49 16.77 -23.61
C ASP A 222 -13.16 16.44 -24.95
N GLU A 223 -12.52 16.87 -26.03
CA GLU A 223 -12.79 16.42 -27.39
C GLU A 223 -11.60 15.59 -27.84
N PHE A 224 -11.84 14.37 -28.34
CA PHE A 224 -10.75 13.50 -28.79
C PHE A 224 -11.17 12.63 -29.98
N TRP A 225 -10.16 12.10 -30.67
CA TRP A 225 -10.34 11.18 -31.79
C TRP A 225 -10.08 9.75 -31.32
N PHE A 226 -11.13 8.95 -31.22
CA PHE A 226 -11.02 7.51 -30.95
C PHE A 226 -10.55 6.84 -32.23
N SER A 227 -9.34 6.30 -32.25
CA SER A 227 -8.76 5.67 -33.44
C SER A 227 -8.66 4.16 -33.27
N ALA A 228 -8.84 3.43 -34.37
CA ALA A 228 -8.59 2.00 -34.42
C ALA A 228 -7.81 1.64 -35.69
N LYS A 229 -6.94 0.64 -35.55
CA LYS A 229 -6.16 0.07 -36.64
C LYS A 229 -6.86 -1.20 -37.13
N VAL A 230 -7.19 -1.24 -38.41
CA VAL A 230 -7.74 -2.43 -39.07
C VAL A 230 -6.61 -3.14 -39.81
N VAL A 231 -6.29 -4.37 -39.39
CA VAL A 231 -5.18 -5.16 -39.94
C VAL A 231 -5.73 -6.25 -40.84
N ASN A 232 -5.21 -6.33 -42.06
CA ASN A 232 -5.54 -7.39 -43.01
C ASN A 232 -4.36 -8.38 -43.13
N MET A 233 -4.56 -9.57 -42.61
CA MET A 233 -3.62 -10.70 -42.69
C MET A 233 -4.00 -11.72 -43.77
N SER A 234 -5.10 -11.48 -44.51
CA SER A 234 -5.52 -12.34 -45.62
C SER A 234 -4.68 -12.08 -46.88
N GLU A 235 -4.69 -13.02 -47.82
CA GLU A 235 -3.97 -12.97 -49.11
C GLU A 235 -4.60 -12.03 -50.16
N LYS A 236 -5.56 -11.19 -49.78
CA LYS A 236 -6.32 -10.32 -50.70
C LYS A 236 -6.57 -8.96 -50.08
N GLU A 237 -6.80 -7.95 -50.91
CA GLU A 237 -7.33 -6.66 -50.43
C GLU A 237 -8.72 -6.87 -49.81
N LEU A 238 -8.93 -6.27 -48.63
CA LEU A 238 -10.22 -6.26 -47.94
C LEU A 238 -10.77 -4.84 -47.93
N GLN A 239 -12.02 -4.70 -48.39
CA GLN A 239 -12.82 -3.49 -48.30
C GLN A 239 -14.02 -3.77 -47.42
N GLY A 240 -14.30 -2.87 -46.49
CA GLY A 240 -15.26 -3.13 -45.43
C GLY A 240 -15.61 -1.89 -44.62
N GLU A 241 -16.36 -2.12 -43.55
CA GLU A 241 -16.89 -1.08 -42.69
C GLU A 241 -16.41 -1.33 -41.24
N ALA A 242 -16.01 -0.25 -40.57
CA ALA A 242 -15.74 -0.26 -39.14
C ALA A 242 -16.80 0.55 -38.40
N THR A 243 -17.32 0.01 -37.30
CA THR A 243 -18.38 0.62 -36.49
C THR A 243 -17.91 0.81 -35.06
N LEU A 244 -18.12 2.00 -34.47
CA LEU A 244 -17.92 2.27 -33.04
C LEU A 244 -19.26 2.51 -32.35
N GLN A 245 -19.57 1.72 -31.32
CA GLN A 245 -20.75 1.88 -30.48
C GLN A 245 -20.34 2.19 -29.04
N LEU A 246 -21.06 3.09 -28.38
CA LEU A 246 -20.80 3.49 -26.99
C LEU A 246 -22.02 3.17 -26.12
N PHE A 247 -21.77 2.57 -24.96
CA PHE A 247 -22.81 2.22 -23.98
C PHE A 247 -22.45 2.74 -22.59
N ASP A 248 -23.45 3.14 -21.80
CA ASP A 248 -23.27 3.31 -20.36
C ASP A 248 -22.94 1.94 -19.75
N ALA A 249 -21.78 1.79 -19.10
CA ALA A 249 -21.26 0.48 -18.68
C ALA A 249 -22.11 -0.18 -17.56
N ILE A 250 -22.98 0.58 -16.90
CA ILE A 250 -23.82 0.08 -15.80
C ILE A 250 -25.19 -0.37 -16.33
N SER A 251 -25.83 0.49 -17.12
CA SER A 251 -27.20 0.27 -17.63
C SER A 251 -27.24 -0.38 -19.01
N MET A 252 -26.10 -0.48 -19.70
CA MET A 252 -25.95 -0.97 -21.08
C MET A 252 -26.82 -0.22 -22.10
N LYS A 253 -27.23 1.02 -21.77
CA LYS A 253 -27.98 1.86 -22.71
C LYS A 253 -27.01 2.52 -23.69
N PRO A 254 -27.35 2.62 -25.00
CA PRO A 254 -26.55 3.36 -25.96
C PRO A 254 -26.37 4.82 -25.53
N VAL A 255 -25.15 5.33 -25.65
CA VAL A 255 -24.78 6.72 -25.33
C VAL A 255 -24.10 7.43 -26.50
N ASP A 256 -24.02 6.84 -27.70
CA ASP A 256 -23.39 7.44 -28.88
C ASP A 256 -23.80 8.90 -29.13
N ALA A 257 -25.09 9.19 -29.10
CA ALA A 257 -25.63 10.55 -29.29
C ALA A 257 -25.18 11.54 -28.19
N LEU A 258 -24.97 11.06 -26.96
CA LEU A 258 -24.48 11.90 -25.87
C LEU A 258 -23.00 12.28 -26.10
N PHE A 259 -22.23 11.40 -26.73
CA PHE A 259 -20.81 11.59 -27.04
C PHE A 259 -20.59 12.29 -28.40
N GLY A 260 -21.64 12.66 -29.12
CA GLY A 260 -21.53 13.22 -30.47
C GLY A 260 -20.91 12.26 -31.48
N ASN A 261 -21.09 10.95 -31.29
CA ASN A 261 -20.67 9.92 -32.24
C ASN A 261 -21.68 9.84 -33.39
N ASP A 262 -21.69 10.86 -34.26
CA ASP A 262 -22.68 10.97 -35.34
C ASP A 262 -22.37 10.03 -36.52
N ASP A 263 -21.09 9.88 -36.86
CA ASP A 263 -20.60 9.03 -37.96
C ASP A 263 -20.14 7.66 -37.42
N ILE A 264 -21.09 6.86 -36.93
CA ILE A 264 -20.83 5.57 -36.24
C ILE A 264 -20.05 4.59 -37.13
N THR A 265 -20.30 4.58 -38.45
CA THR A 265 -19.68 3.66 -39.42
C THR A 265 -18.74 4.38 -40.36
N ILE A 266 -17.52 3.86 -40.52
CA ILE A 266 -16.46 4.39 -41.38
C ILE A 266 -15.97 3.28 -42.33
N ASP A 267 -15.99 3.55 -43.63
CA ASP A 267 -15.44 2.65 -44.64
C ASP A 267 -13.91 2.57 -44.55
N PHE A 268 -13.36 1.39 -44.77
CA PHE A 268 -11.92 1.18 -44.90
C PHE A 268 -11.58 0.29 -46.10
N SER A 269 -10.37 0.50 -46.65
CA SER A 269 -9.69 -0.46 -47.52
C SER A 269 -8.31 -0.75 -46.94
N ALA A 270 -7.97 -2.04 -46.82
CA ALA A 270 -6.66 -2.51 -46.36
C ALA A 270 -6.10 -3.52 -47.37
N SER A 271 -4.96 -3.20 -47.96
CA SER A 271 -4.23 -4.11 -48.85
C SER A 271 -3.75 -5.37 -48.11
N GLU A 272 -3.47 -6.44 -48.85
CA GLU A 272 -2.88 -7.68 -48.35
C GLU A 272 -1.68 -7.40 -47.44
N GLY A 273 -1.66 -7.99 -46.23
CA GLY A 273 -0.58 -7.86 -45.25
C GLY A 273 -0.39 -6.45 -44.67
N ASN A 274 -1.28 -5.49 -44.98
CA ASN A 274 -1.18 -4.10 -44.54
C ASN A 274 -2.29 -3.72 -43.55
N SER A 275 -2.19 -2.53 -42.99
CA SER A 275 -3.18 -1.97 -42.08
C SER A 275 -3.80 -0.69 -42.66
N SER A 276 -5.06 -0.46 -42.30
CA SER A 276 -5.76 0.81 -42.46
C SER A 276 -6.12 1.40 -41.10
N TYR A 277 -6.53 2.66 -41.07
CA TYR A 277 -6.89 3.38 -39.85
C TYR A 277 -8.25 4.03 -40.01
N VAL A 278 -9.07 3.92 -38.98
CA VAL A 278 -10.39 4.55 -38.85
C VAL A 278 -10.41 5.39 -37.57
N SER A 279 -11.21 6.46 -37.54
CA SER A 279 -11.22 7.40 -36.43
C SER A 279 -12.56 8.09 -36.25
N TRP A 280 -13.08 8.08 -35.04
CA TRP A 280 -14.34 8.72 -34.66
C TRP A 280 -14.07 9.92 -33.77
N LYS A 281 -14.74 11.04 -34.07
CA LYS A 281 -14.68 12.24 -33.24
C LYS A 281 -15.66 12.09 -32.08
N LEU A 282 -15.18 12.18 -30.85
CA LEU A 282 -16.01 12.06 -29.65
C LEU A 282 -15.86 13.30 -28.75
N ASN A 283 -16.97 13.67 -28.12
CA ASN A 283 -17.04 14.67 -27.05
C ASN A 283 -17.36 13.95 -25.75
N ILE A 284 -16.56 14.18 -24.70
CA ILE A 284 -16.78 13.54 -23.41
C ILE A 284 -17.77 14.38 -22.57
N PRO A 285 -19.00 13.91 -22.31
CA PRO A 285 -20.01 14.68 -21.60
C PRO A 285 -19.72 14.74 -20.10
N GLU A 286 -20.14 15.84 -19.44
CA GLU A 286 -20.12 15.92 -17.98
C GLU A 286 -21.16 14.99 -17.34
N GLY A 287 -20.83 14.42 -16.18
CA GLY A 287 -21.73 13.59 -15.39
C GLY A 287 -21.87 12.16 -15.90
N THR A 288 -21.07 11.77 -16.89
CA THR A 288 -21.10 10.43 -17.48
C THR A 288 -20.28 9.47 -16.62
N GLY A 289 -20.84 8.30 -16.34
CA GLY A 289 -20.11 7.22 -15.67
C GLY A 289 -19.15 6.50 -16.63
N PRO A 290 -18.58 5.36 -16.22
CA PRO A 290 -17.78 4.51 -17.09
C PRO A 290 -18.55 4.13 -18.37
N VAL A 291 -17.84 4.13 -19.50
CA VAL A 291 -18.41 3.87 -20.83
C VAL A 291 -17.84 2.57 -21.35
N LEU A 292 -18.69 1.69 -21.84
CA LEU A 292 -18.27 0.55 -22.63
C LEU A 292 -18.20 0.97 -24.09
N TYR A 293 -17.04 0.85 -24.72
CA TYR A 293 -16.94 0.95 -26.17
C TYR A 293 -17.04 -0.45 -26.77
N ARG A 294 -17.59 -0.52 -27.98
CA ARG A 294 -17.54 -1.70 -28.84
C ARG A 294 -17.14 -1.25 -30.24
N VAL A 295 -16.00 -1.74 -30.71
CA VAL A 295 -15.52 -1.47 -32.06
C VAL A 295 -15.59 -2.76 -32.87
N ILE A 296 -16.13 -2.70 -34.09
CA ILE A 296 -16.33 -3.85 -34.96
C ILE A 296 -15.80 -3.51 -36.36
N ALA A 297 -15.10 -4.42 -37.02
CA ALA A 297 -14.79 -4.34 -38.44
C ALA A 297 -15.39 -5.54 -39.17
N THR A 298 -16.00 -5.30 -40.33
CA THR A 298 -16.53 -6.34 -41.22
C THR A 298 -16.01 -6.13 -42.64
N ALA A 299 -15.56 -7.20 -43.30
CA ALA A 299 -15.15 -7.18 -44.71
C ALA A 299 -15.43 -8.54 -45.37
N GLY A 300 -16.47 -8.60 -46.21
CA GLY A 300 -16.91 -9.86 -46.81
C GLY A 300 -17.36 -10.88 -45.75
N ASN A 301 -16.66 -12.02 -45.67
CA ASN A 301 -16.92 -13.08 -44.69
C ASN A 301 -16.07 -12.94 -43.41
N PHE A 302 -15.23 -11.92 -43.31
CA PHE A 302 -14.38 -11.68 -42.15
C PHE A 302 -15.01 -10.64 -41.23
N SER A 303 -14.96 -10.89 -39.93
CA SER A 303 -15.36 -9.95 -38.90
C SER A 303 -14.47 -10.06 -37.68
N ASP A 304 -14.24 -8.91 -37.04
CA ASP A 304 -13.59 -8.84 -35.74
C ASP A 304 -14.16 -7.69 -34.93
N GLY A 305 -14.18 -7.84 -33.62
CA GLY A 305 -14.60 -6.76 -32.76
C GLY A 305 -13.99 -6.89 -31.37
N GLU A 306 -13.90 -5.77 -30.69
CA GLU A 306 -13.38 -5.65 -29.33
C GLU A 306 -14.32 -4.76 -28.51
N GLU A 307 -14.60 -5.16 -27.26
CA GLU A 307 -15.28 -4.30 -26.30
C GLU A 307 -14.53 -4.23 -24.98
N MET A 308 -14.48 -3.03 -24.41
CA MET A 308 -13.88 -2.79 -23.10
C MET A 308 -14.53 -1.58 -22.44
N VAL A 309 -14.44 -1.52 -21.11
CA VAL A 309 -14.89 -0.38 -20.32
C VAL A 309 -13.76 0.63 -20.16
N ILE A 310 -14.04 1.90 -20.47
CA ILE A 310 -13.16 3.04 -20.23
C ILE A 310 -13.78 3.91 -19.12
N PRO A 311 -13.04 4.21 -18.04
CA PRO A 311 -13.51 5.12 -17.00
C PRO A 311 -13.57 6.57 -17.53
N VAL A 312 -14.57 7.32 -17.06
CA VAL A 312 -14.71 8.75 -17.33
C VAL A 312 -14.39 9.54 -16.06
N LEU A 313 -13.28 10.26 -16.08
CA LEU A 313 -12.79 11.05 -14.95
C LEU A 313 -13.35 12.47 -14.99
N LYS A 314 -13.67 13.01 -13.82
CA LYS A 314 -14.13 14.39 -13.69
C LYS A 314 -12.99 15.36 -13.98
N ASN A 315 -13.31 16.46 -14.64
CA ASN A 315 -12.38 17.58 -14.82
C ASN A 315 -12.23 18.49 -13.58
N ARG A 316 -12.88 18.11 -12.47
CA ARG A 316 -12.94 18.87 -11.21
C ARG A 316 -12.40 18.04 -10.05
N MET A 317 -11.76 18.71 -9.11
CA MET A 317 -11.36 18.14 -7.82
C MET A 317 -12.42 18.44 -6.76
N LEU A 318 -12.65 17.49 -5.85
CA LEU A 318 -13.49 17.73 -4.68
C LEU A 318 -12.70 18.55 -3.66
N VAL A 319 -13.27 19.68 -3.23
CA VAL A 319 -12.73 20.49 -2.14
C VAL A 319 -13.67 20.36 -0.96
N THR A 320 -13.17 19.82 0.15
CA THR A 320 -13.94 19.67 1.39
C THR A 320 -13.48 20.70 2.40
N GLU A 321 -14.42 21.54 2.85
CA GLU A 321 -14.24 22.40 4.01
C GLU A 321 -14.95 21.72 5.19
N SER A 322 -14.29 21.65 6.34
CA SER A 322 -14.85 21.08 7.57
C SER A 322 -14.67 22.09 8.69
N LEU A 323 -15.72 22.30 9.47
CA LEU A 323 -15.75 23.23 10.59
C LEU A 323 -16.24 22.48 11.84
N PRO A 324 -15.40 22.26 12.86
CA PRO A 324 -15.84 21.68 14.10
C PRO A 324 -16.78 22.65 14.84
N LEU A 325 -17.86 22.13 15.40
CA LEU A 325 -18.91 22.93 16.05
C LEU A 325 -19.00 22.62 17.56
N PRO A 326 -17.96 22.91 18.38
CA PRO A 326 -18.01 22.66 19.82
C PRO A 326 -18.97 23.66 20.51
N ILE A 327 -20.05 23.13 21.07
CA ILE A 327 -21.09 23.90 21.78
C ILE A 327 -21.25 23.31 23.18
N ASN A 328 -21.07 24.13 24.23
CA ASN A 328 -21.35 23.71 25.60
C ASN A 328 -22.86 23.70 25.89
N GLY A 329 -23.26 22.98 26.93
CA GLY A 329 -24.66 22.98 27.37
C GLY A 329 -25.18 24.38 27.69
N ASN A 330 -26.37 24.72 27.19
CA ASN A 330 -27.03 26.03 27.34
C ASN A 330 -26.31 27.21 26.65
N GLU A 331 -25.45 26.96 25.68
CA GLU A 331 -24.81 27.98 24.86
C GLU A 331 -25.48 28.09 23.49
N THR A 332 -25.41 29.27 22.86
CA THR A 332 -25.79 29.47 21.45
C THR A 332 -24.59 30.09 20.74
N LYS A 333 -24.08 29.42 19.70
CA LYS A 333 -22.98 29.90 18.86
C LYS A 333 -23.41 29.93 17.39
N ASN A 334 -22.93 30.92 16.66
CA ASN A 334 -23.09 31.00 15.21
C ASN A 334 -21.77 30.57 14.55
N PHE A 335 -21.87 29.73 13.52
CA PHE A 335 -20.73 29.24 12.77
C PHE A 335 -20.94 29.56 11.29
N VAL A 336 -19.87 29.99 10.62
CA VAL A 336 -19.90 30.38 9.21
C VAL A 336 -18.76 29.67 8.50
N PHE A 337 -19.09 29.00 7.40
CA PHE A 337 -18.09 28.51 6.46
C PHE A 337 -17.64 29.69 5.59
N ASP A 338 -16.62 30.42 6.04
CA ASP A 338 -16.21 31.67 5.37
C ASP A 338 -15.78 31.45 3.93
N LYS A 339 -15.10 30.35 3.61
CA LYS A 339 -14.70 30.06 2.22
C LYS A 339 -15.93 29.77 1.38
N LEU A 340 -16.85 28.92 1.86
CA LEU A 340 -18.11 28.65 1.16
C LEU A 340 -18.96 29.92 0.96
N ALA A 341 -19.14 30.73 2.02
CA ALA A 341 -19.93 31.96 1.99
C ALA A 341 -19.39 32.98 0.97
N ASN A 342 -18.07 33.01 0.77
CA ASN A 342 -17.38 33.93 -0.14
C ASN A 342 -16.95 33.28 -1.47
N SER A 343 -17.33 32.02 -1.74
CA SER A 343 -16.84 31.24 -2.88
C SER A 343 -17.49 31.55 -4.23
N GLN A 344 -18.65 32.19 -4.22
CA GLN A 344 -19.46 32.47 -5.42
C GLN A 344 -19.08 33.84 -6.00
N THR A 345 -17.96 33.90 -6.71
CA THR A 345 -17.58 35.06 -7.52
C THR A 345 -18.07 34.90 -8.96
N GLU A 346 -18.24 36.01 -9.67
CA GLU A 346 -18.56 36.00 -11.10
C GLU A 346 -17.49 35.20 -11.87
N GLY A 347 -17.91 34.19 -12.64
CA GLY A 347 -17.01 33.27 -13.36
C GLY A 347 -16.49 32.08 -12.55
N SER A 348 -16.95 31.86 -11.32
CA SER A 348 -16.59 30.66 -10.53
C SER A 348 -17.09 29.37 -11.19
N THR A 349 -16.22 28.37 -11.31
CA THR A 349 -16.55 27.01 -11.80
C THR A 349 -17.02 26.08 -10.68
N LEU A 350 -17.14 26.60 -9.45
CA LEU A 350 -17.49 25.83 -8.26
C LEU A 350 -18.94 25.32 -8.33
N LYS A 351 -19.11 24.00 -8.22
CA LYS A 351 -20.41 23.34 -8.11
C LYS A 351 -20.55 22.74 -6.71
N ASN A 352 -21.51 23.24 -5.94
CA ASN A 352 -21.81 22.67 -4.61
C ASN A 352 -22.22 21.21 -4.76
N TYR A 353 -21.54 20.33 -4.03
CA TYR A 353 -21.76 18.88 -4.11
C TYR A 353 -22.67 18.37 -2.98
N SER A 354 -22.30 18.65 -1.73
CA SER A 354 -23.04 18.19 -0.54
C SER A 354 -22.79 19.11 0.65
N TYR A 355 -23.76 19.18 1.56
CA TYR A 355 -23.60 19.74 2.89
C TYR A 355 -23.94 18.67 3.92
N THR A 356 -23.05 18.43 4.86
CA THR A 356 -23.21 17.38 5.88
C THR A 356 -23.02 17.99 7.26
N LEU A 357 -24.01 17.79 8.13
CA LEU A 357 -23.95 18.15 9.53
C LEU A 357 -23.90 16.86 10.36
N GLU A 358 -22.78 16.62 11.03
CA GLU A 358 -22.64 15.52 11.99
C GLU A 358 -22.78 16.09 13.42
N PHE A 359 -23.67 15.49 14.21
CA PHE A 359 -23.92 15.91 15.59
C PHE A 359 -23.89 14.70 16.53
N THR A 360 -23.17 14.84 17.63
CA THR A 360 -23.22 13.90 18.76
C THR A 360 -23.30 14.68 20.07
N SER A 361 -24.12 14.19 20.99
CA SER A 361 -24.14 14.71 22.37
C SER A 361 -22.97 14.18 23.21
N ASN A 362 -22.23 13.18 22.72
CA ASN A 362 -21.06 12.62 23.39
C ASN A 362 -19.88 12.45 22.40
N PRO A 363 -18.82 13.26 22.51
CA PRO A 363 -17.67 13.21 21.59
C PRO A 363 -16.88 11.89 21.64
N ALA A 364 -17.04 11.09 22.71
CA ALA A 364 -16.46 9.74 22.75
C ALA A 364 -16.93 8.86 21.59
N TRP A 365 -18.10 9.16 21.02
CA TRP A 365 -18.64 8.45 19.86
C TRP A 365 -17.77 8.61 18.60
N TYR A 366 -17.16 9.77 18.40
CA TYR A 366 -16.25 9.97 17.27
C TYR A 366 -14.99 9.12 17.38
N ALA A 367 -14.47 8.92 18.60
CA ALA A 367 -13.36 8.00 18.83
C ALA A 367 -13.73 6.56 18.48
N VAL A 368 -14.95 6.12 18.81
CA VAL A 368 -15.48 4.79 18.47
C VAL A 368 -15.62 4.62 16.95
N GLN A 369 -16.13 5.65 16.26
CA GLN A 369 -16.29 5.63 14.80
C GLN A 369 -14.96 5.65 14.03
N ALA A 370 -13.87 6.06 14.65
CA ALA A 370 -12.54 6.06 14.04
C ALA A 370 -11.80 4.70 14.17
N LEU A 371 -12.27 3.78 15.02
CA LEU A 371 -11.65 2.46 15.21
C LEU A 371 -11.61 1.57 13.96
N PRO A 372 -12.61 1.55 13.05
CA PRO A 372 -12.56 0.73 11.84
C PRO A 372 -11.32 1.00 11.00
N TYR A 373 -10.88 2.27 10.88
CA TYR A 373 -9.69 2.63 10.12
C TYR A 373 -8.42 1.93 10.64
N LEU A 374 -8.29 1.80 11.96
CA LEU A 374 -7.15 1.11 12.58
C LEU A 374 -7.22 -0.42 12.43
N MET A 375 -8.41 -0.97 12.17
CA MET A 375 -8.64 -2.41 12.03
C MET A 375 -8.54 -2.90 10.59
N GLU A 376 -9.09 -2.12 9.64
CA GLU A 376 -9.21 -2.49 8.23
C GLU A 376 -7.97 -2.11 7.39
N TYR A 377 -6.99 -1.39 7.95
CA TYR A 377 -5.80 -0.99 7.19
C TYR A 377 -5.02 -2.23 6.71
N PRO A 378 -4.78 -2.42 5.40
CA PRO A 378 -4.51 -3.74 4.81
C PRO A 378 -3.06 -4.24 4.98
N HIS A 379 -2.19 -3.44 5.57
CA HIS A 379 -0.76 -3.74 5.57
C HIS A 379 -0.33 -4.61 6.77
N GLU A 380 0.61 -5.51 6.52
CA GLU A 380 1.12 -6.50 7.49
C GLU A 380 2.39 -6.04 8.22
N CYS A 381 2.62 -4.73 8.37
CA CYS A 381 3.71 -4.22 9.21
C CYS A 381 3.44 -4.55 10.68
N SER A 382 4.49 -4.74 11.49
CA SER A 382 4.34 -5.01 12.93
C SER A 382 3.61 -3.89 13.68
N GLU A 383 3.79 -2.62 13.25
CA GLU A 383 3.06 -1.48 13.82
C GLU A 383 1.56 -1.59 13.58
N GLN A 384 1.15 -1.92 12.35
CA GLN A 384 -0.26 -1.99 11.97
C GLN A 384 -0.93 -3.23 12.56
N ILE A 385 -0.24 -4.37 12.59
CA ILE A 385 -0.69 -5.54 13.34
C ILE A 385 -0.94 -5.16 14.80
N PHE A 386 -0.04 -4.38 15.43
CA PHE A 386 -0.26 -3.89 16.78
C PHE A 386 -1.41 -2.88 16.87
N ASN A 387 -1.63 -2.02 15.87
CA ASN A 387 -2.79 -1.12 15.82
C ASN A 387 -4.11 -1.89 15.78
N ARG A 388 -4.17 -3.02 15.07
CA ARG A 388 -5.32 -3.95 15.09
C ARG A 388 -5.52 -4.53 16.50
N VAL A 389 -4.46 -4.96 17.18
CA VAL A 389 -4.53 -5.41 18.59
C VAL A 389 -5.07 -4.31 19.49
N TYR A 390 -4.56 -3.09 19.35
CA TYR A 390 -4.97 -1.93 20.15
C TYR A 390 -6.43 -1.56 19.91
N ALA A 391 -6.84 -1.46 18.65
CA ALA A 391 -8.19 -1.08 18.25
C ALA A 391 -9.22 -2.13 18.68
N ASN A 392 -8.98 -3.43 18.39
CA ASN A 392 -9.86 -4.52 18.84
C ASN A 392 -9.97 -4.55 20.37
N GLY A 393 -8.85 -4.48 21.09
CA GLY A 393 -8.87 -4.50 22.55
C GLY A 393 -9.64 -3.32 23.15
N LEU A 394 -9.39 -2.10 22.65
CA LEU A 394 -10.08 -0.90 23.10
C LEU A 394 -11.57 -0.94 22.75
N ALA A 395 -11.91 -1.37 21.54
CA ALA A 395 -13.28 -1.56 21.09
C ALA A 395 -14.03 -2.53 22.01
N SER A 396 -13.46 -3.70 22.29
CA SER A 396 -14.06 -4.70 23.19
C SER A 396 -14.23 -4.14 24.60
N HIS A 397 -13.26 -3.39 25.09
CA HIS A 397 -13.34 -2.76 26.41
C HIS A 397 -14.48 -1.72 26.48
N ILE A 398 -14.62 -0.85 25.48
CA ILE A 398 -15.67 0.18 25.42
C ILE A 398 -17.05 -0.47 25.40
N VAL A 399 -17.26 -1.49 24.56
CA VAL A 399 -18.56 -2.20 24.46
C VAL A 399 -18.92 -2.88 25.78
N ASN A 400 -17.96 -3.56 26.40
CA ASN A 400 -18.18 -4.27 27.66
C ASN A 400 -18.44 -3.32 28.85
N GLN A 401 -17.86 -2.12 28.85
CA GLN A 401 -18.11 -1.10 29.88
C GLN A 401 -19.44 -0.36 29.68
N HIS A 402 -20.00 -0.35 28.47
CA HIS A 402 -21.19 0.43 28.14
C HIS A 402 -22.28 -0.41 27.45
N PRO A 403 -23.14 -1.12 28.22
CA PRO A 403 -24.20 -1.99 27.68
C PRO A 403 -25.16 -1.30 26.69
N LYS A 404 -25.38 0.01 26.85
CA LYS A 404 -26.22 0.79 25.92
C LYS A 404 -25.60 0.90 24.52
N ILE A 405 -24.26 0.98 24.43
CA ILE A 405 -23.53 0.99 23.15
C ILE A 405 -23.71 -0.37 22.46
N LYS A 406 -23.62 -1.47 23.23
CA LYS A 406 -23.87 -2.83 22.72
C LYS A 406 -25.26 -2.97 22.08
N THR A 407 -26.32 -2.50 22.75
CA THR A 407 -27.70 -2.56 22.22
C THR A 407 -27.87 -1.77 20.91
N VAL A 408 -27.20 -0.62 20.78
CA VAL A 408 -27.21 0.16 19.53
C VAL A 408 -26.54 -0.62 18.40
N PHE A 409 -25.39 -1.24 18.64
CA PHE A 409 -24.73 -2.07 17.63
C PHE A 409 -25.53 -3.32 17.23
N GLU A 410 -26.16 -3.98 18.19
CA GLU A 410 -27.07 -5.11 17.92
C GLU A 410 -28.25 -4.68 17.02
N SER A 411 -28.80 -3.47 17.22
CA SER A 411 -29.86 -2.96 16.33
C SER A 411 -29.38 -2.74 14.89
N TRP A 412 -28.18 -2.20 14.69
CA TRP A 412 -27.62 -1.99 13.34
C TRP A 412 -27.32 -3.30 12.59
N LEU A 413 -26.95 -4.39 13.28
CA LEU A 413 -26.80 -5.71 12.66
C LEU A 413 -28.14 -6.25 12.12
N SER A 414 -29.25 -5.90 12.75
CA SER A 414 -30.59 -6.42 12.41
C SER A 414 -31.30 -5.66 11.27
N GLU A 415 -30.85 -4.45 10.92
CA GLU A 415 -31.57 -3.53 10.02
C GLU A 415 -31.21 -3.67 8.52
N SER A 416 -30.33 -4.58 8.09
CA SER A 416 -29.86 -4.58 6.68
C SER A 416 -29.47 -5.94 6.07
N PRO A 417 -30.45 -6.77 5.65
CA PRO A 417 -30.21 -7.91 4.79
C PRO A 417 -30.21 -7.50 3.30
N GLU A 418 -29.19 -7.93 2.56
CA GLU A 418 -29.26 -8.34 1.14
C GLU A 418 -29.04 -7.37 -0.04
N ALA A 419 -28.86 -6.06 0.12
CA ALA A 419 -28.70 -5.19 -1.07
C ALA A 419 -27.25 -4.71 -1.34
N LEU A 420 -26.75 -5.09 -2.51
CA LEU A 420 -25.77 -4.38 -3.36
C LEU A 420 -24.28 -4.76 -3.18
N LEU A 421 -23.87 -5.85 -3.84
CA LEU A 421 -22.62 -5.78 -4.60
C LEU A 421 -22.93 -5.09 -5.93
N SER A 422 -22.41 -3.90 -6.15
CA SER A 422 -22.55 -3.19 -7.42
C SER A 422 -21.88 -4.02 -8.53
N ASN A 423 -22.37 -3.97 -9.78
CA ASN A 423 -21.61 -4.54 -10.92
C ASN A 423 -20.21 -3.90 -11.04
N LEU A 424 -19.98 -2.73 -10.43
CA LEU A 424 -18.69 -2.08 -10.24
C LEU A 424 -17.72 -2.90 -9.38
N GLU A 425 -18.21 -3.62 -8.36
CA GLU A 425 -17.38 -4.47 -7.51
C GLU A 425 -16.99 -5.80 -8.16
N LYS A 426 -17.60 -6.14 -9.30
CA LYS A 426 -17.26 -7.34 -10.09
C LYS A 426 -16.09 -7.11 -11.05
N ASN A 427 -15.68 -5.85 -11.28
CA ASN A 427 -14.55 -5.51 -12.14
C ASN A 427 -13.47 -4.81 -11.29
N GLN A 428 -12.46 -5.58 -10.89
CA GLN A 428 -11.42 -5.17 -9.95
C GLN A 428 -10.59 -3.99 -10.49
N ASP A 429 -10.30 -3.97 -11.78
CA ASP A 429 -9.51 -2.92 -12.44
C ASP A 429 -10.26 -1.59 -12.51
N LEU A 430 -11.56 -1.64 -12.86
CA LEU A 430 -12.41 -0.46 -12.87
C LEU A 430 -12.63 0.09 -11.45
N LYS A 431 -12.75 -0.80 -10.46
CA LYS A 431 -12.83 -0.43 -9.04
C LYS A 431 -11.56 0.28 -8.61
N ASN A 432 -10.38 -0.25 -8.92
CA ASN A 432 -9.10 0.36 -8.52
C ASN A 432 -8.92 1.73 -9.16
N VAL A 433 -9.13 1.88 -10.47
CA VAL A 433 -9.00 3.18 -11.16
C VAL A 433 -10.02 4.21 -10.64
N LEU A 434 -11.26 3.81 -10.38
CA LEU A 434 -12.27 4.72 -9.81
C LEU A 434 -12.01 5.04 -8.32
N LEU A 435 -11.44 4.12 -7.54
CA LEU A 435 -11.05 4.37 -6.15
C LEU A 435 -9.84 5.29 -6.06
N GLU A 436 -8.84 5.10 -6.93
CA GLU A 436 -7.62 5.90 -7.01
C GLU A 436 -7.92 7.33 -7.48
N GLU A 437 -8.74 7.49 -8.53
CA GLU A 437 -9.01 8.79 -9.14
C GLU A 437 -10.27 9.49 -8.62
N THR A 438 -11.23 8.72 -8.08
CA THR A 438 -12.50 9.25 -7.54
C THR A 438 -12.92 8.63 -6.19
N PRO A 439 -12.09 8.74 -5.12
CA PRO A 439 -12.39 8.17 -3.79
C PRO A 439 -13.80 8.48 -3.26
N TRP A 440 -14.37 9.62 -3.66
CA TRP A 440 -15.70 10.09 -3.24
C TRP A 440 -16.88 9.36 -3.89
N VAL A 441 -16.69 8.64 -5.00
CA VAL A 441 -17.76 7.80 -5.60
C VAL A 441 -18.26 6.76 -4.59
N MET A 442 -17.40 6.38 -3.64
CA MET A 442 -17.75 5.54 -2.50
C MET A 442 -18.20 6.33 -1.26
N GLN A 443 -17.68 7.54 -1.01
CA GLN A 443 -18.05 8.33 0.19
C GLN A 443 -19.54 8.71 0.24
N ALA A 444 -20.18 8.92 -0.92
CA ALA A 444 -21.52 9.45 -0.97
C ALA A 444 -22.64 8.42 -0.76
N LYS A 445 -22.35 7.11 -0.68
CA LYS A 445 -23.41 6.10 -0.83
C LYS A 445 -24.02 5.48 0.41
N ASN A 446 -23.42 5.48 1.61
CA ASN A 446 -24.13 4.80 2.71
C ASN A 446 -23.61 5.07 4.13
N GLU A 447 -24.24 6.00 4.86
CA GLU A 447 -24.19 6.03 6.33
C GLU A 447 -24.56 4.66 6.92
N SER A 448 -25.45 3.91 6.25
CA SER A 448 -25.85 2.55 6.60
C SER A 448 -24.72 1.52 6.45
N GLU A 449 -23.84 1.65 5.45
CA GLU A 449 -22.65 0.78 5.29
C GLU A 449 -21.63 1.11 6.37
N ARG A 450 -21.41 2.40 6.68
CA ARG A 450 -20.54 2.80 7.81
C ARG A 450 -21.07 2.25 9.14
N LYS A 451 -22.38 2.37 9.39
CA LYS A 451 -23.04 1.78 10.57
C LYS A 451 -22.93 0.26 10.59
N LYS A 452 -23.11 -0.41 9.44
CA LYS A 452 -22.96 -1.87 9.33
C LYS A 452 -21.52 -2.32 9.55
N ARG A 453 -20.52 -1.63 8.98
CA ARG A 453 -19.10 -1.94 9.22
C ARG A 453 -18.78 -1.82 10.69
N ILE A 454 -19.20 -0.71 11.32
CA ILE A 454 -19.07 -0.52 12.76
C ILE A 454 -19.79 -1.67 13.49
N ALA A 455 -21.00 -2.04 13.11
CA ALA A 455 -21.75 -3.11 13.77
C ALA A 455 -21.10 -4.51 13.63
N LEU A 456 -20.56 -4.83 12.45
CA LEU A 456 -19.76 -6.05 12.19
C LEU A 456 -18.44 -6.05 12.96
N LEU A 457 -17.83 -4.87 13.10
CA LEU A 457 -16.63 -4.65 13.90
C LEU A 457 -16.88 -4.92 15.38
N PHE A 458 -18.11 -4.65 15.84
CA PHE A 458 -18.52 -4.80 17.23
C PHE A 458 -19.29 -6.11 17.50
N ASP A 459 -19.32 -7.03 16.52
CA ASP A 459 -19.67 -8.42 16.79
C ASP A 459 -18.57 -9.04 17.66
N LEU A 460 -18.88 -9.23 18.94
CA LEU A 460 -17.94 -9.68 19.97
C LEU A 460 -17.17 -10.95 19.57
N ASN A 461 -17.82 -11.87 18.84
CA ASN A 461 -17.16 -13.10 18.38
C ASN A 461 -16.11 -12.81 17.31
N ASN A 462 -16.39 -11.85 16.42
CA ASN A 462 -15.45 -11.42 15.38
C ASN A 462 -14.26 -10.67 16.01
N MET A 463 -14.51 -9.79 16.96
CA MET A 463 -13.48 -9.02 17.66
C MET A 463 -12.47 -9.90 18.40
N ASP A 464 -12.94 -10.92 19.12
CA ASP A 464 -12.08 -11.82 19.88
C ASP A 464 -11.21 -12.67 18.93
N ASN A 465 -11.77 -13.07 17.77
CA ASN A 465 -11.04 -13.79 16.73
C ASN A 465 -9.98 -12.90 16.07
N GLU A 466 -10.32 -11.66 15.71
CA GLU A 466 -9.41 -10.70 15.10
C GLU A 466 -8.29 -10.29 16.06
N LEU A 467 -8.61 -10.03 17.33
CA LEU A 467 -7.64 -9.77 18.37
C LEU A 467 -6.66 -10.94 18.53
N SER A 468 -7.19 -12.17 18.61
CA SER A 468 -6.36 -13.38 18.74
C SER A 468 -5.46 -13.58 17.53
N THR A 469 -5.99 -13.37 16.32
CA THR A 469 -5.25 -13.47 15.05
C THR A 469 -4.12 -12.45 15.00
N ALA A 470 -4.42 -11.18 15.31
CA ALA A 470 -3.43 -10.11 15.33
C ALA A 470 -2.35 -10.34 16.41
N LEU A 471 -2.73 -10.82 17.60
CA LEU A 471 -1.77 -11.19 18.65
C LEU A 471 -0.85 -12.34 18.22
N ASN A 472 -1.40 -13.38 17.59
CA ASN A 472 -0.62 -14.50 17.08
C ASN A 472 0.37 -14.07 15.98
N LYS A 473 -0.07 -13.21 15.06
CA LYS A 473 0.80 -12.61 14.03
C LYS A 473 1.91 -11.77 14.67
N LEU A 474 1.57 -10.91 15.63
CA LEU A 474 2.54 -10.08 16.35
C LEU A 474 3.57 -10.93 17.10
N GLN A 475 3.14 -12.03 17.71
CA GLN A 475 4.02 -12.98 18.40
C GLN A 475 4.97 -13.67 17.43
N LYS A 476 4.45 -14.14 16.29
CA LYS A 476 5.26 -14.77 15.23
C LYS A 476 6.31 -13.82 14.66
N ASN A 477 5.99 -12.52 14.59
CA ASN A 477 6.90 -11.50 14.05
C ASN A 477 7.98 -11.05 15.03
N GLN A 478 7.89 -11.41 16.33
CA GLN A 478 8.93 -11.08 17.29
C GLN A 478 10.20 -11.91 17.05
N LEU A 479 11.35 -11.26 16.90
CA LEU A 479 12.63 -11.94 16.70
C LEU A 479 13.17 -12.54 18.00
N GLY A 480 14.10 -13.49 17.90
CA GLY A 480 14.69 -14.17 19.06
C GLY A 480 15.43 -13.26 20.04
N ASN A 481 15.81 -12.05 19.63
CA ASN A 481 16.40 -11.05 20.52
C ASN A 481 15.35 -10.22 21.29
N GLY A 482 14.05 -10.44 21.03
CA GLY A 482 12.91 -9.77 21.64
C GLY A 482 12.41 -8.52 20.89
N GLY A 483 13.11 -8.07 19.85
CA GLY A 483 12.70 -6.92 19.04
C GLY A 483 11.70 -7.31 17.94
N TRP A 484 10.93 -6.32 17.46
CA TRP A 484 10.09 -6.47 16.28
C TRP A 484 10.72 -5.77 15.07
N PRO A 485 10.66 -6.39 13.87
CA PRO A 485 11.02 -5.75 12.62
C PRO A 485 9.88 -4.86 12.12
N TRP A 486 10.14 -4.06 11.08
CA TRP A 486 9.09 -3.29 10.40
C TRP A 486 8.10 -4.21 9.70
N PHE A 487 8.61 -5.19 8.95
CA PHE A 487 7.87 -6.27 8.29
C PHE A 487 8.44 -7.63 8.70
N ALA A 488 7.61 -8.68 8.63
CA ALA A 488 8.04 -10.05 8.88
C ALA A 488 9.25 -10.42 8.01
N GLY A 489 10.21 -11.17 8.57
CA GLY A 489 11.47 -11.53 7.89
C GLY A 489 12.56 -10.43 7.88
N GLY A 490 12.23 -9.20 8.30
CA GLY A 490 13.19 -8.10 8.43
C GLY A 490 14.08 -8.17 9.68
N GLN A 491 15.00 -7.19 9.80
CA GLN A 491 15.81 -7.00 11.00
C GLN A 491 15.02 -6.28 12.10
N ASP A 492 15.39 -6.50 13.36
CA ASP A 492 14.77 -5.79 14.48
C ASP A 492 14.86 -4.27 14.32
N ASN A 493 13.79 -3.58 14.71
CA ASN A 493 13.71 -2.14 14.69
C ASN A 493 13.37 -1.63 16.09
N ARG A 494 14.22 -0.74 16.61
CA ARG A 494 14.06 -0.20 17.96
C ARG A 494 12.81 0.67 18.08
N TYR A 495 12.52 1.52 17.10
CA TYR A 495 11.36 2.41 17.13
C TYR A 495 10.07 1.60 17.16
N ILE A 496 9.92 0.63 16.26
CA ILE A 496 8.76 -0.27 16.22
C ILE A 496 8.59 -1.03 17.54
N THR A 497 9.68 -1.52 18.11
CA THR A 497 9.63 -2.21 19.41
C THR A 497 9.21 -1.25 20.54
N GLN A 498 9.71 -0.01 20.55
CA GLN A 498 9.28 1.00 21.54
C GLN A 498 7.81 1.38 21.38
N TYR A 499 7.32 1.47 20.14
CA TYR A 499 5.93 1.75 19.83
C TYR A 499 5.02 0.66 20.40
N ILE A 500 5.30 -0.61 20.06
CA ILE A 500 4.55 -1.78 20.53
C ILE A 500 4.57 -1.87 22.06
N ILE A 501 5.74 -1.76 22.69
CA ILE A 501 5.85 -1.86 24.16
C ILE A 501 5.16 -0.67 24.84
N SER A 502 5.25 0.55 24.30
CA SER A 502 4.50 1.69 24.82
C SER A 502 2.99 1.47 24.73
N GLY A 503 2.51 0.93 23.61
CA GLY A 503 1.11 0.61 23.41
C GLY A 503 0.62 -0.49 24.35
N MET A 504 1.37 -1.58 24.49
CA MET A 504 1.09 -2.64 25.47
C MET A 504 1.03 -2.07 26.89
N GLY A 505 1.91 -1.12 27.23
CA GLY A 505 1.92 -0.45 28.53
C GLY A 505 0.65 0.38 28.78
N LYS A 506 0.19 1.11 27.76
CA LYS A 506 -1.08 1.85 27.80
C LYS A 506 -2.27 0.89 27.98
N MET A 507 -2.34 -0.18 27.18
CA MET A 507 -3.42 -1.17 27.27
C MET A 507 -3.43 -1.88 28.62
N SER A 508 -2.25 -2.18 29.18
CA SER A 508 -2.09 -2.75 30.52
C SER A 508 -2.64 -1.81 31.61
N GLN A 509 -2.28 -0.52 31.57
CA GLN A 509 -2.79 0.46 32.55
C GLN A 509 -4.30 0.66 32.47
N LEU A 510 -4.89 0.50 31.29
CA LEU A 510 -6.34 0.58 31.09
C LEU A 510 -7.08 -0.72 31.43
N GLY A 511 -6.36 -1.80 31.78
CA GLY A 511 -6.95 -3.11 32.04
C GLY A 511 -7.52 -3.79 30.80
N ILE A 512 -7.04 -3.40 29.61
CA ILE A 512 -7.47 -3.94 28.31
C ILE A 512 -6.63 -5.16 27.92
N LEU A 513 -5.33 -5.12 28.23
CA LEU A 513 -4.41 -6.21 27.90
C LEU A 513 -4.53 -7.35 28.92
N ASP A 514 -4.75 -8.59 28.46
CA ASP A 514 -4.72 -9.76 29.34
C ASP A 514 -3.29 -10.09 29.76
N ASN A 515 -2.83 -9.40 30.80
CA ASN A 515 -1.50 -9.57 31.39
C ASN A 515 -1.27 -10.96 32.03
N LYS A 516 -2.27 -11.85 32.03
CA LYS A 516 -2.12 -13.24 32.48
C LYS A 516 -1.91 -14.21 31.32
N ASN A 517 -2.20 -13.80 30.09
CA ASN A 517 -1.96 -14.60 28.91
C ASN A 517 -0.45 -14.88 28.75
N PRO A 518 0.00 -16.16 28.74
CA PRO A 518 1.42 -16.49 28.66
C PRO A 518 2.13 -15.93 27.41
N GLY A 519 1.45 -15.89 26.27
CA GLY A 519 2.00 -15.36 25.02
C GLY A 519 2.26 -13.86 25.10
N ILE A 520 1.30 -13.11 25.63
CA ILE A 520 1.45 -11.66 25.87
C ILE A 520 2.58 -11.39 26.86
N VAL A 521 2.59 -12.10 28.00
CA VAL A 521 3.65 -11.95 29.02
C VAL A 521 5.03 -12.22 28.43
N GLN A 522 5.17 -13.27 27.62
CA GLN A 522 6.43 -13.60 26.95
C GLN A 522 6.85 -12.50 25.97
N MET A 523 5.94 -12.04 25.11
CA MET A 523 6.20 -10.98 24.15
C MET A 523 6.65 -9.68 24.82
N THR A 524 5.87 -9.21 25.80
CA THR A 524 6.14 -7.97 26.53
C THR A 524 7.48 -8.07 27.25
N ARG A 525 7.77 -9.20 27.92
CA ARG A 525 9.07 -9.44 28.56
C ARG A 525 10.22 -9.39 27.56
N GLY A 526 10.05 -10.04 26.39
CA GLY A 526 11.04 -10.06 25.31
C GLY A 526 11.36 -8.66 24.80
N GLY A 527 10.32 -7.87 24.49
CA GLY A 527 10.49 -6.49 24.02
C GLY A 527 11.12 -5.57 25.06
N ILE A 528 10.70 -5.66 26.33
CA ILE A 528 11.35 -4.92 27.42
C ILE A 528 12.83 -5.29 27.53
N ARG A 529 13.16 -6.58 27.46
CA ARG A 529 14.55 -7.05 27.54
C ARG A 529 15.40 -6.53 26.37
N TYR A 530 14.85 -6.59 25.16
CA TYR A 530 15.47 -6.01 23.96
C TYR A 530 15.75 -4.51 24.16
N LEU A 531 14.76 -3.75 24.61
CA LEU A 531 14.89 -2.31 24.83
C LEU A 531 15.93 -1.97 25.90
N ASP A 532 15.92 -2.70 27.02
CA ASP A 532 16.94 -2.53 28.07
C ASP A 532 18.36 -2.79 27.53
N ASN A 533 18.55 -3.83 26.70
CA ASN A 533 19.84 -4.15 26.08
C ASN A 533 20.29 -3.01 25.14
N ARG A 534 19.39 -2.51 24.29
CA ARG A 534 19.69 -1.42 23.36
C ARG A 534 20.04 -0.12 24.07
N MET A 535 19.36 0.17 25.17
CA MET A 535 19.69 1.32 26.01
C MET A 535 21.08 1.18 26.66
N PHE A 536 21.40 -0.02 27.13
CA PHE A 536 22.70 -0.32 27.70
C PHE A 536 23.84 -0.21 26.68
N GLU A 537 23.64 -0.70 25.45
CA GLU A 537 24.61 -0.57 24.36
C GLU A 537 24.93 0.89 24.04
N ASP A 538 23.91 1.75 23.96
CA ASP A 538 24.11 3.18 23.71
C ASP A 538 24.85 3.85 24.87
N PHE A 539 24.49 3.53 26.11
CA PHE A 539 25.20 4.01 27.29
C PHE A 539 26.68 3.64 27.26
N MET A 540 27.00 2.38 26.96
CA MET A 540 28.37 1.91 26.87
C MET A 540 29.14 2.62 25.75
N ARG A 541 28.52 2.82 24.58
CA ARG A 541 29.12 3.56 23.47
C ARG A 541 29.42 5.02 23.85
N ILE A 542 28.51 5.68 24.55
CA ILE A 542 28.69 7.06 25.04
C ILE A 542 29.83 7.10 26.06
N LYS A 543 29.83 6.19 27.04
CA LYS A 543 30.85 6.11 28.11
C LYS A 543 32.25 5.83 27.57
N ASP A 544 32.36 5.02 26.53
CA ASP A 544 33.64 4.71 25.88
C ASP A 544 34.20 5.91 25.11
N LYS A 545 33.36 6.53 24.27
CA LYS A 545 33.74 7.63 23.37
C LYS A 545 33.90 8.99 24.05
N HIS A 546 33.17 9.24 25.14
CA HIS A 546 33.10 10.56 25.77
C HIS A 546 33.47 10.50 27.25
N LYS A 547 34.64 11.03 27.60
CA LYS A 547 35.09 11.10 29.01
C LYS A 547 34.25 12.06 29.86
N ASP A 548 33.55 12.99 29.22
CA ASP A 548 32.66 13.99 29.81
C ASP A 548 31.18 13.58 29.78
N TYR A 549 30.87 12.28 29.59
CA TYR A 549 29.49 11.78 29.49
C TYR A 549 28.60 12.16 30.68
N GLN A 550 29.16 12.30 31.89
CA GLN A 550 28.38 12.72 33.06
C GLN A 550 28.04 14.22 33.07
N ALA A 551 28.85 15.05 32.40
CA ALA A 551 28.73 16.50 32.46
C ALA A 551 27.83 17.09 31.35
N LYS A 552 27.85 16.48 30.16
CA LYS A 552 27.15 16.97 28.96
C LYS A 552 25.87 16.19 28.66
N GLN A 553 25.07 16.74 27.75
CA GLN A 553 23.83 16.16 27.26
C GLN A 553 24.12 15.08 26.22
N TYR A 554 23.73 13.84 26.50
CA TYR A 554 23.78 12.73 25.54
C TYR A 554 22.45 11.96 25.45
N ILE A 555 21.41 12.44 26.15
CA ILE A 555 20.07 11.89 26.00
C ILE A 555 19.47 12.32 24.66
N SER A 556 18.86 11.37 23.95
CA SER A 556 18.18 11.56 22.67
C SER A 556 16.67 11.32 22.84
N ARG A 557 15.86 11.68 21.85
CA ARG A 557 14.42 11.40 21.86
C ARG A 557 14.13 9.89 21.95
N THR A 558 14.97 9.05 21.33
CA THR A 558 14.88 7.58 21.44
C THR A 558 15.07 7.10 22.88
N HIS A 559 16.05 7.67 23.60
CA HIS A 559 16.26 7.36 25.03
C HIS A 559 15.05 7.76 25.88
N ILE A 560 14.41 8.89 25.58
CA ILE A 560 13.22 9.36 26.30
C ILE A 560 12.00 8.47 26.01
N GLN A 561 11.79 8.08 24.75
CA GLN A 561 10.75 7.12 24.37
C GLN A 561 10.95 5.77 25.05
N TYR A 562 12.20 5.30 25.19
CA TYR A 562 12.51 4.13 26.01
C TYR A 562 12.09 4.31 27.47
N LEU A 563 12.46 5.43 28.12
CA LEU A 563 12.08 5.68 29.52
C LEU A 563 10.55 5.71 29.69
N TYR A 564 9.84 6.33 28.74
CA TYR A 564 8.39 6.32 28.68
C TYR A 564 7.82 4.90 28.58
N ALA A 565 8.25 4.12 27.59
CA ALA A 565 7.84 2.73 27.41
C ALA A 565 8.16 1.87 28.65
N ARG A 566 9.36 2.01 29.18
CA ARG A 566 9.87 1.21 30.30
C ARG A 566 9.17 1.51 31.62
N SER A 567 8.77 2.77 31.83
CA SER A 567 8.10 3.23 33.05
C SER A 567 6.74 2.56 33.31
N PHE A 568 6.10 1.99 32.31
CA PHE A 568 4.85 1.23 32.47
C PHE A 568 5.03 -0.11 33.21
N PHE A 569 6.26 -0.62 33.26
CA PHE A 569 6.55 -2.03 33.54
C PHE A 569 7.59 -2.24 34.65
N MET A 570 7.82 -1.22 35.48
CA MET A 570 8.89 -1.25 36.47
C MET A 570 8.58 -2.19 37.65
N GLU A 571 7.30 -2.44 37.94
CA GLU A 571 6.87 -3.32 39.02
C GLU A 571 6.88 -4.79 38.61
N GLU A 572 6.43 -5.09 37.38
CA GLU A 572 6.29 -6.47 36.88
C GLU A 572 7.60 -7.04 36.36
N TYR A 573 8.47 -6.19 35.80
CA TYR A 573 9.71 -6.62 35.17
C TYR A 573 10.90 -5.87 35.78
N ASN A 574 11.68 -6.55 36.60
CA ASN A 574 12.87 -5.96 37.22
C ASN A 574 14.01 -5.72 36.23
N LEU A 575 14.72 -4.60 36.40
CA LEU A 575 15.97 -4.31 35.70
C LEU A 575 17.07 -5.30 36.12
N LEU A 576 17.75 -5.90 35.15
CA LEU A 576 18.96 -6.68 35.42
C LEU A 576 20.07 -5.75 35.93
N ALA A 577 20.97 -6.28 36.76
CA ALA A 577 22.07 -5.52 37.35
C ALA A 577 22.86 -4.72 36.30
N LYS A 578 23.16 -5.32 35.14
CA LYS A 578 23.89 -4.67 34.05
C LYS A 578 23.17 -3.44 33.45
N HIS A 579 21.83 -3.37 33.51
CA HIS A 579 21.06 -2.28 32.92
C HIS A 579 20.83 -1.09 33.87
N LYS A 580 21.03 -1.29 35.19
CA LYS A 580 20.67 -0.29 36.20
C LYS A 580 21.43 1.03 36.01
N GLU A 581 22.73 0.97 35.73
CA GLU A 581 23.56 2.17 35.53
C GLU A 581 23.05 2.99 34.33
N ALA A 582 22.83 2.34 33.18
CA ALA A 582 22.33 2.99 31.97
C ALA A 582 20.94 3.62 32.21
N PHE A 583 20.01 2.88 32.80
CA PHE A 583 18.66 3.39 33.08
C PHE A 583 18.69 4.63 33.98
N LEU A 584 19.45 4.57 35.09
CA LEU A 584 19.57 5.70 36.02
C LEU A 584 20.25 6.91 35.35
N TYR A 585 21.31 6.69 34.57
CA TYR A 585 21.99 7.75 33.84
C TYR A 585 21.02 8.52 32.92
N PHE A 586 20.24 7.81 32.11
CA PHE A 586 19.32 8.46 31.20
C PHE A 586 18.09 9.06 31.90
N LYS A 587 17.62 8.48 33.00
CA LYS A 587 16.58 9.09 33.86
C LYS A 587 17.04 10.44 34.43
N GLU A 588 18.28 10.53 34.91
CA GLU A 588 18.81 11.81 35.41
C GLU A 588 19.07 12.81 34.28
N GLN A 589 19.53 12.35 33.11
CA GLN A 589 19.65 13.21 31.93
C GLN A 589 18.28 13.74 31.48
N SER A 590 17.20 12.95 31.52
CA SER A 590 15.86 13.43 31.17
C SER A 590 15.36 14.48 32.17
N LYS A 591 15.71 14.37 33.45
CA LYS A 591 15.42 15.39 34.48
C LYS A 591 16.22 16.68 34.28
N LYS A 592 17.45 16.59 33.77
CA LYS A 592 18.33 17.76 33.58
C LYS A 592 18.06 18.52 32.28
N TYR A 593 17.74 17.82 31.20
CA TYR A 593 17.71 18.37 29.84
C TYR A 593 16.30 18.40 29.21
N TRP A 594 15.24 18.39 30.01
CA TRP A 594 13.85 18.41 29.51
C TRP A 594 13.45 19.72 28.83
N THR A 595 14.02 20.86 29.26
CA THR A 595 13.66 22.19 28.74
C THR A 595 13.98 22.37 27.25
N GLY A 596 15.00 21.66 26.74
CA GLY A 596 15.38 21.66 25.33
C GLY A 596 14.56 20.70 24.46
N GLN A 597 13.53 20.04 25.00
CA GLN A 597 12.67 19.12 24.25
C GLN A 597 11.37 19.80 23.82
N ASN A 598 10.77 19.33 22.72
CA ASN A 598 9.44 19.78 22.32
C ASN A 598 8.35 19.31 23.30
N LYS A 599 7.15 19.90 23.24
CA LYS A 599 6.08 19.64 24.22
C LYS A 599 5.63 18.18 24.28
N TYR A 600 5.63 17.48 23.15
CA TYR A 600 5.34 16.04 23.10
C TYR A 600 6.33 15.23 23.94
N ILE A 601 7.63 15.47 23.74
CA ILE A 601 8.69 14.78 24.48
C ILE A 601 8.71 15.22 25.95
N GLN A 602 8.44 16.50 26.27
CA GLN A 602 8.25 16.95 27.65
C GLN A 602 7.12 16.19 28.35
N GLY A 603 5.99 15.97 27.68
CA GLY A 603 4.88 15.15 28.18
C GLY A 603 5.30 13.70 28.49
N MET A 604 6.08 13.07 27.60
CA MET A 604 6.65 11.74 27.84
C MET A 604 7.57 11.72 29.06
N ILE A 605 8.46 12.72 29.21
CA ILE A 605 9.34 12.84 30.38
C ILE A 605 8.48 12.96 31.64
N ALA A 606 7.51 13.87 31.67
CA ALA A 606 6.64 14.09 32.83
C ALA A 606 5.92 12.79 33.26
N LEU A 607 5.30 12.08 32.30
CA LEU A 607 4.61 10.82 32.58
C LEU A 607 5.57 9.73 33.07
N SER A 608 6.74 9.60 32.45
CA SER A 608 7.73 8.61 32.86
C SER A 608 8.25 8.86 34.28
N LEU A 609 8.61 10.10 34.60
CA LEU A 609 9.08 10.50 35.93
C LEU A 609 7.99 10.38 36.99
N HIS A 610 6.73 10.65 36.64
CA HIS A 610 5.60 10.48 37.55
C HIS A 610 5.45 9.02 37.99
N ARG A 611 5.47 8.08 37.04
CA ARG A 611 5.42 6.63 37.34
C ARG A 611 6.64 6.13 38.11
N LEU A 612 7.78 6.78 37.93
CA LEU A 612 9.02 6.48 38.65
C LEU A 612 9.09 7.12 40.05
N GLY A 613 8.06 7.87 40.47
CA GLY A 613 8.01 8.51 41.79
C GLY A 613 8.94 9.71 41.95
N GLU A 614 9.41 10.31 40.86
CA GLU A 614 10.40 11.40 40.86
C GLU A 614 9.75 12.77 41.15
N SER A 615 9.36 13.03 42.40
CA SER A 615 8.84 14.35 42.81
C SER A 615 9.99 15.36 43.03
N PRO A 616 9.85 16.66 42.69
CA PRO A 616 8.66 17.34 42.15
C PRO A 616 8.62 17.49 40.62
N MET A 617 9.54 16.85 39.88
CA MET A 617 9.79 17.20 38.47
C MET A 617 8.60 17.06 37.51
N PRO A 618 7.76 16.01 37.56
CA PRO A 618 6.57 15.91 36.72
C PRO A 618 5.65 17.12 36.83
N ALA A 619 5.44 17.64 38.05
CA ALA A 619 4.59 18.80 38.27
C ALA A 619 5.20 20.07 37.66
N VAL A 620 6.52 20.24 37.77
CA VAL A 620 7.26 21.37 37.17
C VAL A 620 7.15 21.33 35.64
N ILE A 621 7.38 20.16 35.03
CA ILE A 621 7.30 19.98 33.58
C ILE A 621 5.86 20.24 33.10
N MET A 622 4.86 19.69 33.78
CA MET A 622 3.46 19.90 33.42
C MET A 622 3.00 21.34 33.60
N ALA A 623 3.52 22.08 34.57
CA ALA A 623 3.27 23.52 34.70
C ALA A 623 3.79 24.26 33.45
N SER A 624 5.03 23.99 33.04
CA SER A 624 5.61 24.57 31.83
C SER A 624 4.83 24.19 30.57
N VAL A 625 4.42 22.93 30.41
CA VAL A 625 3.60 22.48 29.28
C VAL A 625 2.27 23.25 29.23
N LYS A 626 1.59 23.44 30.36
CA LYS A 626 0.33 24.19 30.44
C LYS A 626 0.50 25.69 30.18
N GLU A 627 1.59 26.30 30.64
CA GLU A 627 1.89 27.72 30.38
C GLU A 627 2.08 28.02 28.88
N HIS A 628 2.49 27.03 28.10
CA HIS A 628 2.67 27.14 26.64
C HIS A 628 1.48 26.58 25.86
N ALA A 629 0.38 26.24 26.52
CA ALA A 629 -0.84 25.85 25.82
C ALA A 629 -1.49 27.09 25.21
N LEU A 630 -1.96 26.94 23.98
CA LEU A 630 -2.75 27.93 23.28
C LEU A 630 -4.21 27.57 23.41
N TYR A 631 -5.05 28.60 23.44
CA TYR A 631 -6.48 28.48 23.53
C TYR A 631 -7.08 29.13 22.30
N ASP A 632 -7.93 28.39 21.62
CA ASP A 632 -8.67 28.82 20.46
C ASP A 632 -10.11 28.32 20.59
N ASP A 633 -11.08 29.14 20.18
CA ASP A 633 -12.50 28.81 20.34
C ASP A 633 -12.93 27.64 19.44
N GLU A 634 -12.22 27.38 18.35
CA GLU A 634 -12.46 26.29 17.40
C GLU A 634 -11.66 25.03 17.79
N MET A 635 -10.36 25.19 18.03
CA MET A 635 -9.42 24.07 18.28
C MET A 635 -9.30 23.67 19.75
N GLY A 636 -9.87 24.45 20.67
CA GLY A 636 -9.77 24.24 22.11
C GLY A 636 -8.37 24.53 22.65
N MET A 637 -7.93 23.72 23.62
CA MET A 637 -6.58 23.81 24.18
C MET A 637 -5.61 22.93 23.38
N TYR A 638 -4.59 23.54 22.77
CA TYR A 638 -3.63 22.85 21.93
C TYR A 638 -2.21 23.41 22.11
N TRP A 639 -1.22 22.76 21.51
CA TRP A 639 0.16 23.24 21.44
C TRP A 639 0.53 23.40 19.96
N ARG A 640 1.00 24.59 19.58
CA ARG A 640 1.64 24.76 18.26
C ARG A 640 2.95 23.98 18.25
N GLN A 641 3.22 23.35 17.13
CA GLN A 641 4.51 22.75 16.85
C GLN A 641 5.40 23.87 16.30
N ASP A 642 6.52 24.13 16.98
CA ASP A 642 7.58 25.01 16.47
C ASP A 642 8.42 24.29 15.41
#